data_AF-A0A431TV39-F1
#
_entry.id   AF-A0A431TV39-F1
#
_cell.length_a   1.000
_cell.length_b   1.000
_cell.length_c   1.000
_cell.angle_alpha   90.00
_cell.angle_beta   90.00
_cell.angle_gamma   90.00
#
_symmetry.space_group_name_H-M   'P 1'
#
loop_
_entity.id
_entity.type
_entity.pdbx_description
1 polymer ?
#
loop_
_entity_poly.entity_id
_entity_poly.type
_entity_poly.pdbx_seq_one_letter_code
_entity_poly.pdbx_strand_id
1 'polypeptide(L)'
;MHLIILLHRSVPHRRHWLWLLGVLWLVAATAAAGPGEGKHDEQVGLPGSLRYAPLPPPMPNPEAALLKARRTLQQAEGGSPATAAAAHAELAAVLMNLERYDQALRHSRQALRLYQQAPNAPGVASTWQLQGRVRFAQGDTGHARQSYLLALQQFIKLRDATQEAHLYEHLADLYASQRAWPQALSSYERAYGLWQRLGNVRSAAVTLHAIGRMHLEQRHFSRALYHLRLAAEQATVLRDSVAVAYALHSSGEVYAKLGNPQVALGYYTRALGQLPRRAAPADLQATLFESLAVSNRQIGNTEATERYLLRAVPLVRQAGSKVRLGELYYALAELYRGQDESAKALTALTRYVGLQDSASAEQRAAQIAEMRTRYETEKKEREIQLLVKKRQVQEANLRRQKLARNVLAVGTVLLLLTVAALYRGRKEQQRVNLLLERKNAAISRQKEELDRLNRTKDTLFSVISHDLRSPLSSLYSLLTLLSLGSMPPDKLAAHSTRLTRTLDTTLRLLDNMLNWAATQMQGAGPRTEVFRLDAVAEESLTLLLGDAERKNIQVLNHLRETYSARADLNMIRLVLRNLLSNAIKFTPEGGRVTLSAQRAGAFWEVAVRDTGVGIAPADYDKIFGEAGHHTTLGTAREKGTGLGLRLCKEFVERNGGQLRFESQEGKGSVFRFTILAAEPADTPAGRPQLSPGGSAESKTVAK
;
A
#
# COMPACT_ATOMS: atom_id res chain seq x y z
N MET A 1 38.45 17.35 -34.10
CA MET A 1 38.66 18.81 -33.99
C MET A 1 37.46 19.41 -33.27
N HIS A 2 37.74 20.05 -32.14
CA HIS A 2 36.91 20.97 -31.35
C HIS A 2 35.41 20.68 -31.16
N LEU A 3 35.09 19.87 -30.13
CA LEU A 3 34.20 20.25 -29.01
C LEU A 3 34.21 19.16 -27.92
N ILE A 4 35.39 18.81 -27.40
CA ILE A 4 35.52 17.87 -26.26
C ILE A 4 36.56 18.43 -25.29
N ILE A 5 36.29 19.62 -24.75
CA ILE A 5 36.98 20.14 -23.55
C ILE A 5 35.96 20.97 -22.79
N LEU A 6 35.13 20.32 -21.97
CA LEU A 6 34.48 20.87 -20.77
C LEU A 6 33.51 19.80 -20.24
N LEU A 7 34.03 18.93 -19.38
CA LEU A 7 33.34 18.24 -18.28
C LEU A 7 34.31 17.20 -17.74
N HIS A 8 35.29 17.70 -16.99
CA HIS A 8 36.18 16.89 -16.17
C HIS A 8 35.75 17.04 -14.71
N ARG A 9 35.61 15.89 -14.02
CA ARG A 9 35.26 15.68 -12.60
C ARG A 9 33.78 15.48 -12.29
N SER A 10 33.35 14.20 -12.22
CA SER A 10 33.16 13.51 -10.93
C SER A 10 32.40 12.17 -11.08
N VAL A 11 32.90 11.16 -10.36
CA VAL A 11 32.24 9.87 -9.97
C VAL A 11 32.25 8.69 -10.98
N PRO A 12 32.46 7.43 -10.50
CA PRO A 12 33.06 6.35 -11.25
C PRO A 12 32.09 5.20 -11.56
N HIS A 13 31.82 4.92 -12.83
CA HIS A 13 31.33 3.61 -13.29
C HIS A 13 31.65 3.40 -14.77
N ARG A 14 32.94 3.35 -15.12
CA ARG A 14 33.42 3.08 -16.49
C ARG A 14 33.44 1.61 -16.91
N ARG A 15 33.21 0.66 -15.98
CA ARG A 15 33.28 -0.78 -16.30
C ARG A 15 32.01 -1.39 -16.91
N HIS A 16 30.85 -0.76 -16.78
CA HIS A 16 29.59 -1.29 -17.35
C HIS A 16 29.29 -0.84 -18.79
N TRP A 17 29.88 0.27 -19.24
CA TRP A 17 29.67 0.78 -20.61
C TRP A 17 30.53 0.07 -21.68
N LEU A 18 31.71 -0.45 -21.31
CA LEU A 18 32.55 -1.26 -22.21
C LEU A 18 32.00 -2.67 -22.44
N TRP A 19 31.17 -3.19 -21.53
CA TRP A 19 30.46 -4.45 -21.72
C TRP A 19 29.24 -4.31 -22.65
N LEU A 20 28.56 -3.15 -22.62
CA LEU A 20 27.42 -2.86 -23.50
C LEU A 20 27.81 -2.56 -24.95
N LEU A 21 29.00 -1.99 -25.20
CA LEU A 21 29.53 -1.77 -26.55
C LEU A 21 30.09 -3.05 -27.19
N GLY A 22 30.51 -4.04 -26.41
CA GLY A 22 30.92 -5.36 -26.92
C GLY A 22 29.75 -6.26 -27.35
N VAL A 23 28.59 -6.13 -26.70
CA VAL A 23 27.39 -6.92 -27.04
C VAL A 23 26.65 -6.37 -28.27
N LEU A 24 26.86 -5.09 -28.62
CA LEU A 24 26.29 -4.47 -29.83
C LEU A 24 27.08 -4.76 -31.13
N TRP A 25 28.28 -5.35 -31.04
CA TRP A 25 29.06 -5.76 -32.21
C TRP A 25 28.82 -7.22 -32.64
N LEU A 26 28.13 -8.02 -31.80
CA LEU A 26 27.81 -9.43 -32.10
C LEU A 26 26.42 -9.64 -32.74
N VAL A 27 25.63 -8.58 -32.94
CA VAL A 27 24.29 -8.64 -33.56
C VAL A 27 24.26 -8.04 -34.99
N ALA A 28 25.41 -7.60 -35.52
CA ALA A 28 25.52 -6.98 -36.85
C ALA A 28 26.31 -7.85 -37.87
N ALA A 29 26.20 -9.18 -37.78
CA ALA A 29 26.86 -10.11 -38.70
C ALA A 29 25.96 -11.26 -39.19
N THR A 30 24.70 -10.97 -39.54
CA THR A 30 23.84 -11.88 -40.33
C THR A 30 22.94 -11.10 -41.29
N ALA A 31 23.54 -10.33 -42.19
CA ALA A 31 22.83 -9.69 -43.30
C ALA A 31 23.78 -9.52 -44.50
N ALA A 32 24.14 -10.63 -45.14
CA ALA A 32 24.76 -10.63 -46.46
C ALA A 32 24.54 -12.00 -47.15
N ALA A 33 23.39 -12.15 -47.79
CA ALA A 33 23.20 -13.13 -48.86
C ALA A 33 22.20 -12.52 -49.84
N GLY A 34 22.73 -11.93 -50.91
CA GLY A 34 21.94 -11.37 -52.01
C GLY A 34 21.20 -12.46 -52.79
N PRO A 35 20.09 -12.13 -53.46
CA PRO A 35 19.43 -13.05 -54.36
C PRO A 35 20.27 -13.18 -55.63
N GLY A 36 20.89 -14.34 -55.82
CA GLY A 36 21.46 -14.73 -57.10
C GLY A 36 20.33 -15.02 -58.08
N GLU A 37 20.32 -14.29 -59.20
CA GLU A 37 19.48 -14.55 -60.36
C GLU A 37 19.77 -15.94 -60.93
N GLY A 38 18.85 -16.88 -60.69
CA GLY A 38 18.80 -18.19 -61.32
C GLY A 38 17.72 -18.18 -62.40
N LYS A 39 18.16 -18.41 -63.64
CA LYS A 39 17.39 -18.44 -64.88
C LYS A 39 16.21 -19.41 -64.84
N HIS A 40 15.24 -19.12 -65.72
CA HIS A 40 14.10 -19.95 -66.14
C HIS A 40 14.26 -21.45 -65.89
N ASP A 41 13.28 -22.05 -65.21
CA ASP A 41 13.03 -23.48 -65.34
C ASP A 41 11.54 -23.79 -65.12
N GLU A 42 11.05 -24.69 -65.97
CA GLU A 42 9.66 -25.08 -66.18
C GLU A 42 8.95 -25.52 -64.90
N GLN A 43 7.75 -24.97 -64.69
CA GLN A 43 6.80 -25.46 -63.69
C GLN A 43 6.23 -26.81 -64.14
N VAL A 44 6.94 -27.89 -63.88
CA VAL A 44 6.40 -29.23 -63.96
C VAL A 44 5.51 -29.45 -62.74
N GLY A 45 4.21 -29.62 -62.98
CA GLY A 45 3.23 -30.02 -61.95
C GLY A 45 3.69 -31.33 -61.29
N LEU A 46 3.53 -31.42 -59.98
CA LEU A 46 4.03 -32.55 -59.20
C LEU A 46 3.36 -33.86 -59.71
N PRO A 47 4.11 -34.84 -60.22
CA PRO A 47 3.57 -36.16 -60.47
C PRO A 47 3.06 -36.74 -59.15
N GLY A 48 2.02 -37.58 -59.20
CA GLY A 48 1.41 -38.23 -58.03
C GLY A 48 2.34 -39.11 -57.18
N SER A 49 3.64 -39.14 -57.45
CA SER A 49 4.71 -39.89 -56.77
C SER A 49 5.27 -39.21 -55.50
N LEU A 50 4.74 -38.06 -55.07
CA LEU A 50 5.24 -37.31 -53.90
C LEU A 50 4.32 -37.40 -52.67
N ARG A 51 3.52 -38.47 -52.55
CA ARG A 51 2.91 -38.85 -51.27
C ARG A 51 3.92 -39.70 -50.49
N TYR A 52 4.65 -39.07 -49.57
CA TYR A 52 5.77 -39.66 -48.83
C TYR A 52 5.34 -40.64 -47.72
N ALA A 53 4.09 -40.59 -47.30
CA ALA A 53 3.44 -41.62 -46.50
C ALA A 53 2.50 -42.45 -47.40
N PRO A 54 2.42 -43.79 -47.22
CA PRO A 54 1.46 -44.60 -47.95
C PRO A 54 0.07 -44.04 -47.68
N LEU A 55 -0.69 -43.81 -48.75
CA LEU A 55 -2.10 -43.51 -48.63
C LEU A 55 -2.74 -44.58 -47.74
N PRO A 56 -3.66 -44.21 -46.83
CA PRO A 56 -4.55 -45.22 -46.27
C PRO A 56 -5.15 -46.00 -47.45
N PRO A 57 -5.22 -47.34 -47.35
CA PRO A 57 -5.69 -48.16 -48.45
C PRO A 57 -7.01 -47.58 -48.98
N PRO A 58 -7.20 -47.54 -50.32
CA PRO A 58 -8.42 -47.01 -50.90
C PRO A 58 -9.62 -47.67 -50.22
N MET A 59 -10.56 -46.86 -49.76
CA MET A 59 -11.71 -47.39 -49.01
C MET A 59 -12.41 -48.44 -49.87
N PRO A 60 -12.54 -49.70 -49.40
CA PRO A 60 -13.03 -50.80 -50.23
C PRO A 60 -14.46 -50.57 -50.75
N ASN A 61 -15.22 -49.67 -50.12
CA ASN A 61 -16.51 -49.21 -50.61
C ASN A 61 -16.75 -47.73 -50.21
N PRO A 62 -16.39 -46.76 -51.06
CA PRO A 62 -16.45 -45.34 -50.74
C PRO A 62 -17.89 -44.83 -50.54
N GLU A 63 -18.84 -45.37 -51.32
CA GLU A 63 -20.24 -45.00 -51.22
C GLU A 63 -20.90 -45.59 -49.97
N ALA A 64 -20.60 -46.84 -49.61
CA ALA A 64 -21.09 -47.41 -48.35
C ALA A 64 -20.51 -46.68 -47.13
N ALA A 65 -19.24 -46.28 -47.17
CA ALA A 65 -18.63 -45.48 -46.12
C ALA A 65 -19.32 -44.11 -45.96
N LEU A 66 -19.63 -43.44 -47.08
CA LEU A 66 -20.39 -42.19 -47.07
C LEU A 66 -21.80 -42.37 -46.53
N LEU A 67 -22.50 -43.42 -46.95
CA LEU A 67 -23.84 -43.73 -46.47
C LEU A 67 -23.84 -44.01 -44.96
N LYS A 68 -22.86 -44.79 -44.49
CA LYS A 68 -22.67 -45.08 -43.07
C LYS A 68 -22.41 -43.79 -42.28
N ALA A 69 -21.46 -42.96 -42.70
CA ALA A 69 -21.15 -41.70 -42.01
C ALA A 69 -22.35 -40.73 -41.98
N ARG A 70 -23.16 -40.68 -43.04
CA ARG A 70 -24.42 -39.90 -43.07
C ARG A 70 -25.45 -40.44 -42.08
N ARG A 71 -25.61 -41.76 -41.98
CA ARG A 71 -26.49 -42.38 -40.98
C ARG A 71 -26.00 -42.11 -39.55
N THR A 72 -24.69 -42.22 -39.30
CA THR A 72 -24.10 -41.89 -37.99
C THR A 72 -24.41 -40.44 -37.62
N LEU A 73 -24.27 -39.50 -38.57
CA LEU A 73 -24.61 -38.10 -38.34
C LEU A 73 -26.09 -37.91 -38.02
N GLN A 74 -26.99 -38.51 -38.79
CA GLN A 74 -28.44 -38.42 -38.57
C GLN A 74 -28.85 -38.95 -37.19
N GLN A 75 -28.23 -40.03 -36.72
CA GLN A 75 -28.45 -40.57 -35.37
C GLN A 75 -27.87 -39.67 -34.28
N ALA A 76 -26.74 -39.01 -34.55
CA ALA A 76 -26.06 -38.14 -33.60
C ALA A 76 -26.68 -36.74 -33.47
N GLU A 77 -27.45 -36.27 -34.46
CA GLU A 77 -28.16 -34.97 -34.45
C GLU A 77 -29.20 -34.87 -33.32
N GLY A 78 -29.71 -35.99 -32.80
CA GLY A 78 -30.56 -36.04 -31.60
C GLY A 78 -29.82 -36.23 -30.27
N GLY A 79 -28.48 -36.31 -30.30
CA GLY A 79 -27.64 -36.62 -29.14
C GLY A 79 -26.91 -35.41 -28.54
N SER A 80 -25.83 -35.66 -27.81
CA SER A 80 -24.99 -34.60 -27.22
C SER A 80 -24.21 -33.80 -28.29
N PRO A 81 -23.81 -32.55 -28.01
CA PRO A 81 -22.96 -31.78 -28.92
C PRO A 81 -21.64 -32.49 -29.27
N ALA A 82 -21.07 -33.25 -28.34
CA ALA A 82 -19.83 -34.00 -28.55
C ALA A 82 -20.02 -35.19 -29.53
N THR A 83 -21.15 -35.89 -29.45
CA THR A 83 -21.48 -36.99 -30.38
C THR A 83 -21.78 -36.47 -31.79
N ALA A 84 -22.50 -35.35 -31.90
CA ALA A 84 -22.72 -34.68 -33.18
C ALA A 84 -21.41 -34.16 -33.79
N ALA A 85 -20.51 -33.61 -32.96
CA ALA A 85 -19.18 -33.17 -33.40
C ALA A 85 -18.35 -34.33 -33.97
N ALA A 86 -18.32 -35.47 -33.28
CA ALA A 86 -17.61 -36.67 -33.73
C ALA A 86 -18.16 -37.19 -35.06
N ALA A 87 -19.49 -37.24 -35.22
CA ALA A 87 -20.11 -37.69 -36.47
C ALA A 87 -19.83 -36.73 -37.63
N HIS A 88 -19.81 -35.42 -37.40
CA HIS A 88 -19.38 -34.45 -38.41
C HIS A 88 -17.90 -34.60 -38.79
N ALA A 89 -17.01 -34.89 -37.82
CA ALA A 89 -15.60 -35.13 -38.08
C ALA A 89 -15.38 -36.42 -38.89
N GLU A 90 -16.11 -37.50 -38.57
CA GLU A 90 -16.09 -38.76 -39.33
C GLU A 90 -16.56 -38.54 -40.78
N LEU A 91 -17.69 -37.85 -40.96
CA LEU A 91 -18.20 -37.52 -42.29
C LEU A 91 -17.21 -36.65 -43.07
N ALA A 92 -16.57 -35.68 -42.42
CA ALA A 92 -15.54 -34.86 -43.04
C ALA A 92 -14.33 -35.69 -43.50
N ALA A 93 -13.89 -36.66 -42.72
CA ALA A 93 -12.79 -37.56 -43.09
C ALA A 93 -13.15 -38.44 -44.30
N VAL A 94 -14.36 -38.99 -44.33
CA VAL A 94 -14.87 -39.77 -45.47
C VAL A 94 -14.97 -38.91 -46.73
N LEU A 95 -15.51 -37.70 -46.60
CA LEU A 95 -15.61 -36.74 -47.72
C LEU A 95 -14.24 -36.32 -48.25
N MET A 96 -13.24 -36.18 -47.38
CA MET A 96 -11.86 -35.90 -47.80
C MET A 96 -11.29 -37.04 -48.65
N ASN A 97 -11.50 -38.30 -48.23
CA ASN A 97 -11.05 -39.47 -48.99
C ASN A 97 -11.79 -39.62 -50.34
N LEU A 98 -12.99 -39.06 -50.46
CA LEU A 98 -13.76 -38.96 -51.70
C LEU A 98 -13.39 -37.71 -52.54
N GLU A 99 -12.35 -36.97 -52.14
CA GLU A 99 -11.90 -35.73 -52.78
C GLU A 99 -12.96 -34.62 -52.82
N ARG A 100 -13.99 -34.72 -51.97
CA ARG A 100 -15.05 -33.71 -51.81
C ARG A 100 -14.65 -32.67 -50.77
N TYR A 101 -13.55 -31.97 -51.05
CA TYR A 101 -12.84 -31.13 -50.06
C TYR A 101 -13.70 -30.00 -49.48
N ASP A 102 -14.53 -29.33 -50.28
CA ASP A 102 -15.40 -28.26 -49.77
C ASP A 102 -16.44 -28.76 -48.77
N GLN A 103 -17.00 -29.95 -49.02
CA GLN A 103 -17.96 -30.58 -48.10
C GLN A 103 -17.23 -31.01 -46.81
N ALA A 104 -16.04 -31.60 -46.94
CA ALA A 104 -15.19 -31.98 -45.81
C ALA A 104 -14.83 -30.77 -44.93
N LEU A 105 -14.51 -29.63 -45.55
CA LEU A 105 -14.16 -28.40 -44.82
C LEU A 105 -15.37 -27.81 -44.10
N ARG A 106 -16.57 -27.86 -44.69
CA ARG A 106 -17.81 -27.44 -44.01
C ARG A 106 -18.11 -28.30 -42.79
N HIS A 107 -18.08 -29.62 -42.94
CA HIS A 107 -18.36 -30.53 -41.83
C HIS A 107 -17.29 -30.47 -40.72
N SER A 108 -16.01 -30.34 -41.06
CA SER A 108 -14.97 -30.17 -40.05
C SER A 108 -15.08 -28.83 -39.30
N ARG A 109 -15.50 -27.74 -39.95
CA ARG A 109 -15.81 -26.46 -39.25
C ARG A 109 -16.98 -26.62 -38.28
N GLN A 110 -18.00 -27.37 -38.67
CA GLN A 110 -19.14 -27.64 -37.80
C GLN A 110 -18.74 -28.50 -36.59
N ALA A 111 -17.93 -29.55 -36.82
CA ALA A 111 -17.36 -30.36 -35.74
C ALA A 111 -16.56 -29.50 -34.75
N LEU A 112 -15.71 -28.59 -35.26
CA LEU A 112 -14.90 -27.71 -34.41
C LEU A 112 -15.76 -26.78 -33.54
N ARG A 113 -16.83 -26.19 -34.11
CA ARG A 113 -17.77 -25.34 -33.35
C ARG A 113 -18.47 -26.12 -32.24
N LEU A 114 -18.91 -27.35 -32.52
CA LEU A 114 -19.59 -28.19 -31.53
C LEU A 114 -18.64 -28.64 -30.41
N TYR A 115 -17.39 -29.01 -30.74
CA TYR A 115 -16.37 -29.30 -29.72
C TYR A 115 -15.93 -28.09 -28.90
N GLN A 116 -16.15 -26.86 -29.38
CA GLN A 116 -15.95 -25.64 -28.60
C GLN A 116 -17.10 -25.36 -27.63
N GLN A 117 -18.33 -25.76 -27.99
CA GLN A 117 -19.49 -25.66 -27.11
C GLN A 117 -19.48 -26.72 -26.00
N ALA A 118 -18.94 -27.91 -26.29
CA ALA A 118 -18.69 -28.99 -25.34
C ALA A 118 -17.19 -29.32 -25.31
N PRO A 119 -16.40 -28.70 -24.41
CA PRO A 119 -14.94 -28.73 -24.46
C PRO A 119 -14.37 -30.15 -24.56
N ASN A 120 -13.86 -30.51 -25.74
CA ASN A 120 -13.19 -31.79 -25.99
C ASN A 120 -11.84 -31.52 -26.67
N ALA A 121 -10.79 -31.34 -25.86
CA ALA A 121 -9.46 -31.01 -26.34
C ALA A 121 -8.91 -31.98 -27.41
N PRO A 122 -9.00 -33.31 -27.25
CA PRO A 122 -8.62 -34.27 -28.31
C PRO A 122 -9.43 -34.13 -29.60
N GLY A 123 -10.75 -33.93 -29.48
CA GLY A 123 -11.65 -33.75 -30.63
C GLY A 123 -11.33 -32.48 -31.41
N VAL A 124 -11.06 -31.37 -30.71
CA VAL A 124 -10.61 -30.10 -31.30
C VAL A 124 -9.28 -30.29 -32.05
N ALA A 125 -8.29 -30.93 -31.42
CA ALA A 125 -6.97 -31.18 -32.02
C ALA A 125 -7.07 -32.03 -33.30
N SER A 126 -7.82 -33.13 -33.22
CA SER A 126 -8.07 -34.04 -34.35
C SER A 126 -8.79 -33.33 -35.50
N THR A 127 -9.70 -32.42 -35.18
CA THR A 127 -10.43 -31.64 -36.18
C THR A 127 -9.52 -30.61 -36.87
N TRP A 128 -8.60 -29.96 -36.15
CA TRP A 128 -7.59 -29.11 -36.77
C TRP A 128 -6.64 -29.90 -37.68
N GLN A 129 -6.21 -31.10 -37.27
CA GLN A 129 -5.42 -31.98 -38.12
C GLN A 129 -6.17 -32.33 -39.41
N LEU A 130 -7.46 -32.68 -39.32
CA LEU A 130 -8.30 -32.97 -40.48
C LEU A 130 -8.44 -31.75 -41.40
N GLN A 131 -8.69 -30.55 -40.85
CA GLN A 131 -8.73 -29.31 -41.63
C GLN A 131 -7.41 -29.03 -42.34
N GLY A 132 -6.29 -29.29 -41.66
CA GLY A 132 -4.95 -29.18 -42.25
C GLY A 132 -4.80 -30.08 -43.46
N ARG A 133 -5.20 -31.35 -43.34
CA ARG A 133 -5.15 -32.34 -44.45
C ARG A 133 -6.04 -31.95 -45.62
N VAL A 134 -7.28 -31.53 -45.36
CA VAL A 134 -8.22 -31.06 -46.39
C VAL A 134 -7.64 -29.85 -47.13
N ARG A 135 -7.14 -28.84 -46.40
CA ARG A 135 -6.55 -27.63 -46.98
C ARG A 135 -5.29 -27.91 -47.78
N PHE A 136 -4.43 -28.80 -47.28
CA PHE A 136 -3.24 -29.23 -48.01
C PHE A 136 -3.60 -29.90 -49.33
N ALA A 137 -4.61 -30.79 -49.32
CA ALA A 137 -5.12 -31.42 -50.53
C ALA A 137 -5.75 -30.43 -51.54
N GLN A 138 -6.30 -29.31 -51.05
CA GLN A 138 -6.78 -28.20 -51.90
C GLN A 138 -5.67 -27.27 -52.40
N GLY A 139 -4.41 -27.48 -51.99
CA GLY A 139 -3.29 -26.58 -52.30
C GLY A 139 -3.15 -25.35 -51.39
N ASP A 140 -4.04 -25.18 -50.40
CA ASP A 140 -3.99 -24.09 -49.41
C ASP A 140 -2.94 -24.39 -48.32
N THR A 141 -1.67 -24.33 -48.71
CA THR A 141 -0.54 -24.66 -47.84
C THR A 141 -0.38 -23.71 -46.65
N GLY A 142 -0.84 -22.45 -46.78
CA GLY A 142 -0.78 -21.45 -45.70
C GLY A 142 -1.69 -21.83 -44.54
N HIS A 143 -2.99 -22.01 -44.80
CA HIS A 143 -3.92 -22.38 -43.75
C HIS A 143 -3.75 -23.85 -43.30
N ALA A 144 -3.25 -24.73 -44.17
CA ALA A 144 -2.90 -26.10 -43.79
C ALA A 144 -1.84 -26.10 -42.68
N ARG A 145 -0.75 -25.35 -42.89
CA ARG A 145 0.33 -25.20 -41.90
C ARG A 145 -0.20 -24.67 -40.57
N GLN A 146 -1.03 -23.62 -40.60
CA GLN A 146 -1.63 -23.07 -39.39
C GLN A 146 -2.46 -24.12 -38.63
N SER A 147 -3.26 -24.90 -39.37
CA SER A 147 -4.12 -25.95 -38.78
C SER A 147 -3.27 -27.07 -38.15
N TYR A 148 -2.20 -27.50 -38.82
CA TYR A 148 -1.26 -28.48 -38.27
C TYR A 148 -0.53 -27.97 -37.02
N LEU A 149 -0.07 -26.72 -37.00
CA LEU A 149 0.61 -26.15 -35.84
C LEU A 149 -0.32 -26.02 -34.62
N LEU A 150 -1.58 -25.64 -34.85
CA LEU A 150 -2.60 -25.60 -33.79
C LEU A 150 -2.89 -26.99 -33.22
N ALA A 151 -3.06 -27.99 -34.10
CA ALA A 151 -3.22 -29.38 -33.68
C ALA A 151 -1.99 -29.87 -32.90
N LEU A 152 -0.78 -29.56 -33.38
CA LEU A 152 0.49 -30.00 -32.78
C LEU A 152 0.65 -29.44 -31.37
N GLN A 153 0.41 -28.14 -31.21
CA GLN A 153 0.45 -27.49 -29.90
C GLN A 153 -0.52 -28.16 -28.91
N GLN A 154 -1.68 -28.60 -29.39
CA GLN A 154 -2.68 -29.23 -28.54
C GLN A 154 -2.31 -30.68 -28.19
N PHE A 155 -1.82 -31.48 -29.13
CA PHE A 155 -1.39 -32.85 -28.85
C PHE A 155 -0.13 -32.91 -27.97
N ILE A 156 0.79 -31.94 -28.08
CA ILE A 156 1.90 -31.79 -27.13
C ILE A 156 1.38 -31.58 -25.70
N LYS A 157 0.38 -30.71 -25.52
CA LYS A 157 -0.25 -30.49 -24.19
C LYS A 157 -0.97 -31.73 -23.67
N LEU A 158 -1.60 -32.49 -24.57
CA LEU A 158 -2.26 -33.75 -24.26
C LEU A 158 -1.28 -34.91 -24.03
N ARG A 159 0.02 -34.70 -24.31
CA ARG A 159 1.08 -35.73 -24.27
C ARG A 159 0.78 -36.94 -25.18
N ASP A 160 0.10 -36.70 -26.30
CA ASP A 160 -0.18 -37.73 -27.30
C ASP A 160 0.96 -37.77 -28.32
N ALA A 161 1.99 -38.56 -28.00
CA ALA A 161 3.19 -38.69 -28.82
C ALA A 161 2.90 -39.34 -30.19
N THR A 162 1.84 -40.14 -30.32
CA THR A 162 1.46 -40.77 -31.60
C THR A 162 0.90 -39.72 -32.55
N GLN A 163 -0.02 -38.88 -32.09
CA GLN A 163 -0.56 -37.80 -32.91
C GLN A 163 0.46 -36.69 -33.16
N GLU A 164 1.36 -36.43 -32.21
CA GLU A 164 2.51 -35.54 -32.40
C GLU A 164 3.39 -36.01 -33.57
N ALA A 165 3.72 -37.29 -33.63
CA ALA A 165 4.53 -37.86 -34.71
C ALA A 165 3.84 -37.74 -36.08
N HIS A 166 2.55 -38.08 -36.17
CA HIS A 166 1.78 -37.91 -37.41
C HIS A 166 1.70 -36.45 -37.88
N LEU A 167 1.60 -35.49 -36.96
CA LEU A 167 1.59 -34.07 -37.33
C LEU A 167 2.94 -33.57 -37.82
N TYR A 168 4.05 -34.07 -37.26
CA TYR A 168 5.37 -33.80 -37.82
C TYR A 168 5.52 -34.39 -39.23
N GLU A 169 4.97 -35.58 -39.51
CA GLU A 169 4.93 -36.13 -40.87
C GLU A 169 4.12 -35.24 -41.82
N HIS A 170 2.93 -34.80 -41.41
CA HIS A 170 2.10 -33.90 -42.23
C HIS A 170 2.77 -32.53 -42.49
N LEU A 171 3.47 -31.99 -41.49
CA LEU A 171 4.27 -30.77 -41.67
C LEU A 171 5.46 -31.01 -42.59
N ALA A 172 6.11 -32.18 -42.49
CA ALA A 172 7.20 -32.55 -43.37
C ALA A 172 6.75 -32.66 -44.83
N ASP A 173 5.63 -33.34 -45.10
CA ASP A 173 4.99 -33.40 -46.42
C ASP A 173 4.72 -32.00 -46.98
N LEU A 174 4.18 -31.10 -46.14
CA LEU A 174 3.87 -29.72 -46.53
C LEU A 174 5.12 -28.91 -46.84
N TYR A 175 6.18 -29.03 -46.03
CA TYR A 175 7.45 -28.35 -46.29
C TYR A 175 8.15 -28.92 -47.52
N ALA A 176 8.08 -30.23 -47.73
CA ALA A 176 8.60 -30.90 -48.90
C ALA A 176 7.90 -30.43 -50.18
N SER A 177 6.57 -30.25 -50.17
CA SER A 177 5.83 -29.72 -51.31
C SER A 177 6.24 -28.29 -51.69
N GLN A 178 6.78 -27.53 -50.73
CA GLN A 178 7.32 -26.18 -50.92
C GLN A 178 8.82 -26.16 -51.20
N ARG A 179 9.46 -27.34 -51.33
CA ARG A 179 10.92 -27.51 -51.43
C ARG A 179 11.71 -26.89 -50.28
N ALA A 180 11.06 -26.73 -49.11
CA ALA A 180 11.69 -26.28 -47.87
C ALA A 180 12.40 -27.46 -47.19
N TRP A 181 13.44 -27.99 -47.85
CA TRP A 181 14.09 -29.26 -47.49
C TRP A 181 14.60 -29.33 -46.05
N PRO A 182 15.24 -28.29 -45.48
CA PRO A 182 15.72 -28.34 -44.10
C PRO A 182 14.57 -28.53 -43.09
N GLN A 183 13.46 -27.82 -43.28
CA GLN A 183 12.28 -27.92 -42.42
C GLN A 183 11.57 -29.27 -42.57
N ALA A 184 11.51 -29.79 -43.81
CA ALA A 184 10.92 -31.10 -44.09
C ALA A 184 11.72 -32.22 -43.41
N LEU A 185 13.04 -32.25 -43.62
CA LEU A 185 13.92 -33.25 -43.01
C LEU A 185 13.88 -33.18 -41.49
N SER A 186 13.99 -31.98 -40.90
CA SER A 186 13.90 -31.81 -39.45
C SER A 186 12.56 -32.31 -38.88
N SER A 187 11.46 -32.13 -39.61
CA SER A 187 10.15 -32.61 -39.18
C SER A 187 10.07 -34.14 -39.24
N TYR A 188 10.53 -34.77 -40.33
CA TYR A 188 10.58 -36.24 -40.39
C TYR A 188 11.53 -36.85 -39.37
N GLU A 189 12.69 -36.23 -39.10
CA GLU A 189 13.63 -36.71 -38.07
C GLU A 189 12.98 -36.72 -36.67
N ARG A 190 12.17 -35.69 -36.36
CA ARG A 190 11.38 -35.65 -35.12
C ARG A 190 10.32 -36.74 -35.09
N ALA A 191 9.57 -36.92 -36.17
CA ALA A 191 8.58 -37.99 -36.28
C ALA A 191 9.23 -39.37 -36.10
N TYR A 192 10.34 -39.62 -36.79
CA TYR A 192 11.11 -40.85 -36.67
C TYR A 192 11.58 -41.11 -35.24
N GLY A 193 12.15 -40.10 -34.57
CA GLY A 193 12.58 -40.22 -33.18
C GLY A 193 11.42 -40.53 -32.22
N LEU A 194 10.22 -39.99 -32.47
CA LEU A 194 9.02 -40.35 -31.72
C LEU A 194 8.58 -41.78 -32.00
N TRP A 195 8.56 -42.21 -33.26
CA TRP A 195 8.20 -43.59 -33.63
C TRP A 195 9.14 -44.62 -33.03
N GLN A 196 10.44 -44.34 -32.99
CA GLN A 196 11.42 -45.19 -32.32
C GLN A 196 11.13 -45.33 -30.82
N ARG A 197 10.87 -44.22 -30.12
CA ARG A 197 10.53 -44.24 -28.69
C ARG A 197 9.22 -44.98 -28.40
N LEU A 198 8.26 -44.88 -29.31
CA LEU A 198 6.98 -45.58 -29.24
C LEU A 198 7.09 -47.08 -29.62
N GLY A 199 8.25 -47.54 -30.10
CA GLY A 199 8.43 -48.90 -30.60
C GLY A 199 7.62 -49.20 -31.87
N ASN A 200 7.11 -48.18 -32.57
CA ASN A 200 6.34 -48.34 -33.79
C ASN A 200 7.28 -48.47 -35.00
N VAL A 201 7.83 -49.67 -35.16
CA VAL A 201 8.79 -50.00 -36.23
C VAL A 201 8.18 -49.79 -37.62
N ARG A 202 6.87 -50.01 -37.79
CA ARG A 202 6.19 -49.84 -39.09
C ARG A 202 6.21 -48.37 -39.51
N SER A 203 5.76 -47.46 -38.64
CA SER A 203 5.78 -46.03 -38.96
C SER A 203 7.21 -45.52 -39.09
N ALA A 204 8.14 -45.97 -38.24
CA ALA A 204 9.55 -45.61 -38.34
C ALA A 204 10.15 -45.98 -39.71
N ALA A 205 9.85 -47.16 -40.24
CA ALA A 205 10.31 -47.61 -41.56
C ALA A 205 9.74 -46.73 -42.70
N VAL A 206 8.46 -46.36 -42.59
CA VAL A 206 7.81 -45.43 -43.54
C VAL A 206 8.47 -44.05 -43.49
N THR A 207 8.73 -43.50 -42.29
CA THR A 207 9.40 -42.21 -42.15
C THR A 207 10.83 -42.25 -42.70
N LEU A 208 11.57 -43.33 -42.51
CA LEU A 208 12.91 -43.52 -43.11
C LEU A 208 12.85 -43.55 -44.65
N HIS A 209 11.85 -44.20 -45.22
CA HIS A 209 11.63 -44.20 -46.66
C HIS A 209 11.38 -42.78 -47.18
N ALA A 210 10.56 -41.99 -46.48
CA ALA A 210 10.32 -40.58 -46.79
C ALA A 210 11.60 -39.72 -46.72
N ILE A 211 12.43 -39.89 -45.69
CA ILE A 211 13.74 -39.22 -45.57
C ILE A 211 14.67 -39.62 -46.73
N GLY A 212 14.69 -40.92 -47.08
CA GLY A 212 15.47 -41.43 -48.22
C GLY A 212 15.05 -40.79 -49.54
N ARG A 213 13.74 -40.70 -49.80
CA ARG A 213 13.16 -40.01 -50.95
C ARG A 213 13.52 -38.52 -50.96
N MET A 214 13.49 -37.84 -49.81
CA MET A 214 13.92 -36.44 -49.70
C MET A 214 15.37 -36.23 -50.11
N HIS A 215 16.27 -37.13 -49.70
CA HIS A 215 17.65 -37.08 -50.13
C HIS A 215 17.83 -37.40 -51.62
N LEU A 216 17.02 -38.30 -52.18
CA LEU A 216 17.00 -38.59 -53.62
C LEU A 216 16.63 -37.34 -54.44
N GLU A 217 15.58 -36.61 -54.05
CA GLU A 217 15.18 -35.37 -54.74
C GLU A 217 16.27 -34.29 -54.69
N GLN A 218 17.00 -34.23 -53.58
CA GLN A 218 18.17 -33.34 -53.42
C GLN A 218 19.44 -33.87 -54.12
N ARG A 219 19.38 -35.01 -54.82
CA ARG A 219 20.54 -35.70 -55.43
C ARG A 219 21.63 -36.12 -54.43
N HIS A 220 21.30 -36.22 -53.15
CA HIS A 220 22.18 -36.77 -52.11
C HIS A 220 22.14 -38.31 -52.11
N PHE A 221 22.58 -38.93 -53.21
CA PHE A 221 22.36 -40.36 -53.50
C PHE A 221 22.87 -41.31 -52.41
N SER A 222 24.05 -41.07 -51.83
CA SER A 222 24.60 -41.94 -50.77
C SER A 222 23.72 -41.92 -49.51
N ARG A 223 23.22 -40.74 -49.12
CA ARG A 223 22.31 -40.59 -47.98
C ARG A 223 20.93 -41.18 -48.30
N ALA A 224 20.45 -41.02 -49.53
CA ALA A 224 19.20 -41.63 -49.96
C ALA A 224 19.27 -43.17 -49.82
N LEU A 225 20.29 -43.81 -50.40
CA LEU A 225 20.47 -45.25 -50.32
C LEU A 225 20.62 -45.76 -48.89
N TYR A 226 21.31 -45.02 -48.02
CA TYR A 226 21.44 -45.38 -46.60
C TYR A 226 20.07 -45.48 -45.91
N HIS A 227 19.23 -44.43 -46.01
CA HIS A 227 17.92 -44.43 -45.36
C HIS A 227 16.95 -45.41 -46.01
N LEU A 228 16.98 -45.56 -47.35
CA LEU A 228 16.15 -46.52 -48.07
C LEU A 228 16.50 -47.97 -47.71
N ARG A 229 17.79 -48.28 -47.51
CA ARG A 229 18.23 -49.59 -47.04
C ARG A 229 17.73 -49.87 -45.63
N LEU A 230 17.86 -48.92 -44.71
CA LEU A 230 17.34 -49.07 -43.35
C LEU A 230 15.82 -49.28 -43.33
N ALA A 231 15.08 -48.52 -44.15
CA ALA A 231 13.64 -48.69 -44.30
C ALA A 231 13.29 -50.11 -44.80
N ALA A 232 14.00 -50.61 -45.81
CA ALA A 232 13.80 -51.96 -46.34
C ALA A 232 14.13 -53.06 -45.30
N GLU A 233 15.22 -52.90 -44.55
CA GLU A 233 15.62 -53.83 -43.47
C GLU A 233 14.53 -53.91 -42.38
N GLN A 234 14.03 -52.76 -41.91
CA GLN A 234 12.94 -52.71 -40.93
C GLN A 234 11.63 -53.31 -41.47
N ALA A 235 11.25 -52.99 -42.70
CA ALA A 235 10.07 -53.55 -43.35
C ALA A 235 10.17 -55.08 -43.53
N THR A 236 11.37 -55.59 -43.80
CA THR A 236 11.64 -57.03 -43.93
C THR A 236 11.42 -57.76 -42.60
N VAL A 237 11.91 -57.20 -41.49
CA VAL A 237 11.67 -57.74 -40.14
C VAL A 237 10.18 -57.81 -39.82
N LEU A 238 9.40 -56.82 -40.28
CA LEU A 238 7.95 -56.77 -40.12
C LEU A 238 7.17 -57.67 -41.09
N ARG A 239 7.86 -58.34 -42.02
CA ARG A 239 7.26 -59.09 -43.14
C ARG A 239 6.29 -58.24 -43.98
N ASP A 240 6.54 -56.93 -44.07
CA ASP A 240 5.75 -56.00 -44.86
C ASP A 240 6.34 -55.92 -46.28
N SER A 241 5.92 -56.84 -47.14
CA SER A 241 6.49 -56.96 -48.49
C SER A 241 6.19 -55.74 -49.38
N VAL A 242 5.10 -55.01 -49.11
CA VAL A 242 4.74 -53.79 -49.84
C VAL A 242 5.68 -52.65 -49.47
N ALA A 243 5.98 -52.45 -48.18
CA ALA A 243 6.95 -51.44 -47.74
C ALA A 243 8.36 -51.74 -48.26
N VAL A 244 8.76 -53.02 -48.30
CA VAL A 244 10.02 -53.43 -48.95
C VAL A 244 10.02 -53.06 -50.44
N ALA A 245 8.92 -53.30 -51.15
CA ALA A 245 8.81 -52.94 -52.57
C ALA A 245 8.97 -51.43 -52.81
N TYR A 246 8.38 -50.57 -51.97
CA TYR A 246 8.57 -49.12 -52.04
C TYR A 246 10.04 -48.71 -51.85
N ALA A 247 10.72 -49.26 -50.85
CA ALA A 247 12.12 -48.93 -50.59
C ALA A 247 13.06 -49.41 -51.71
N LEU A 248 12.80 -50.60 -52.26
CA LEU A 248 13.54 -51.12 -53.41
C LEU A 248 13.29 -50.30 -54.68
N HIS A 249 12.04 -49.90 -54.94
CA HIS A 249 11.70 -49.00 -56.05
C HIS A 249 12.48 -47.70 -55.97
N SER A 250 12.44 -47.03 -54.82
CA SER A 250 13.17 -45.76 -54.65
C SER A 250 14.68 -45.93 -54.72
N SER A 251 15.22 -47.09 -54.31
CA SER A 251 16.63 -47.41 -54.50
C SER A 251 16.97 -47.58 -55.99
N GLY A 252 16.08 -48.20 -56.76
CA GLY A 252 16.17 -48.27 -58.22
C GLY A 252 16.18 -46.88 -58.87
N GLU A 253 15.36 -45.95 -58.40
CA GLU A 253 15.36 -44.56 -58.89
C GLU A 253 16.69 -43.85 -58.62
N VAL A 254 17.34 -44.11 -57.48
CA VAL A 254 18.70 -43.59 -57.21
C VAL A 254 19.66 -44.07 -58.30
N TYR A 255 19.69 -45.37 -58.59
CA TYR A 255 20.59 -45.93 -59.60
C TYR A 255 20.25 -45.48 -61.02
N ALA A 256 18.97 -45.31 -61.34
CA ALA A 256 18.54 -44.77 -62.63
C ALA A 256 19.03 -43.32 -62.81
N LYS A 257 18.90 -42.46 -61.79
CA LYS A 257 19.41 -41.07 -61.81
C LYS A 257 20.94 -40.99 -61.82
N LEU A 258 21.63 -42.00 -61.31
CA LEU A 258 23.10 -42.14 -61.41
C LEU A 258 23.57 -42.61 -62.80
N GLY A 259 22.66 -42.89 -63.75
CA GLY A 259 23.02 -43.37 -65.08
C GLY A 259 23.30 -44.87 -65.15
N ASN A 260 22.85 -45.66 -64.16
CA ASN A 260 23.03 -47.11 -64.10
C ASN A 260 21.68 -47.85 -64.31
N PRO A 261 21.08 -47.81 -65.52
CA PRO A 261 19.76 -48.39 -65.77
C PRO A 261 19.69 -49.91 -65.56
N GLN A 262 20.79 -50.63 -65.80
CA GLN A 262 20.84 -52.09 -65.58
C GLN A 262 20.69 -52.44 -64.10
N VAL A 263 21.36 -51.70 -63.21
CA VAL A 263 21.22 -51.88 -61.76
C VAL A 263 19.82 -51.50 -61.31
N ALA A 264 19.28 -50.39 -61.84
CA ALA A 264 17.92 -49.95 -61.54
C ALA A 264 16.87 -51.02 -61.91
N LEU A 265 17.01 -51.66 -63.08
CA LEU A 265 16.14 -52.78 -63.49
C LEU A 265 16.16 -53.91 -62.46
N GLY A 266 17.34 -54.30 -61.96
CA GLY A 266 17.46 -55.31 -60.91
C GLY A 266 16.66 -54.95 -59.66
N TYR A 267 16.71 -53.69 -59.21
CA TYR A 267 15.92 -53.20 -58.08
C TYR A 267 14.42 -53.20 -58.36
N TYR A 268 13.99 -52.71 -59.53
CA TYR A 268 12.57 -52.68 -59.89
C TYR A 268 11.97 -54.08 -60.06
N THR A 269 12.70 -55.02 -60.67
CA THR A 269 12.26 -56.42 -60.79
C THR A 269 12.14 -57.09 -59.43
N ARG A 270 13.10 -56.84 -58.51
CA ARG A 270 13.01 -57.32 -57.13
C ARG A 270 11.81 -56.71 -56.40
N ALA A 271 11.58 -55.41 -56.55
CA ALA A 271 10.44 -54.72 -55.96
C ALA A 271 9.10 -55.31 -56.45
N LEU A 272 8.97 -55.53 -57.76
CA LEU A 272 7.79 -56.16 -58.35
C LEU A 272 7.57 -57.59 -57.82
N GLY A 273 8.65 -58.34 -57.59
CA GLY A 273 8.60 -59.69 -57.00
C GLY A 273 8.17 -59.74 -55.53
N GLN A 274 8.27 -58.63 -54.79
CA GLN A 274 7.80 -58.53 -53.40
C GLN A 274 6.29 -58.27 -53.30
N LEU A 275 5.64 -57.80 -54.37
CA LEU A 275 4.22 -57.48 -54.32
C LEU A 275 3.36 -58.74 -54.17
N PRO A 276 2.34 -58.72 -53.29
CA PRO A 276 1.46 -59.87 -53.11
C PRO A 276 0.63 -60.11 -54.38
N ARG A 277 0.53 -61.38 -54.82
CA ARG A 277 -0.21 -61.76 -56.04
C ARG A 277 -1.70 -61.39 -55.98
N ARG A 278 -2.28 -61.42 -54.78
CA ARG A 278 -3.66 -60.99 -54.50
C ARG A 278 -3.56 -59.70 -53.69
N ALA A 279 -4.23 -58.64 -54.14
CA ALA A 279 -4.25 -57.32 -53.49
C ALA A 279 -2.94 -56.50 -53.54
N ALA A 280 -2.16 -56.59 -54.62
CA ALA A 280 -1.09 -55.62 -54.87
C ALA A 280 -1.67 -54.19 -55.00
N PRO A 281 -1.03 -53.16 -54.40
CA PRO A 281 -1.43 -51.78 -54.63
C PRO A 281 -1.27 -51.41 -56.10
N ALA A 282 -2.39 -51.16 -56.79
CA ALA A 282 -2.41 -50.89 -58.23
C ALA A 282 -1.51 -49.69 -58.63
N ASP A 283 -1.46 -48.66 -57.78
CA ASP A 283 -0.65 -47.47 -58.01
C ASP A 283 0.86 -47.77 -57.99
N LEU A 284 1.36 -48.45 -56.94
CA LEU A 284 2.75 -48.89 -56.86
C LEU A 284 3.11 -49.83 -58.01
N GLN A 285 2.20 -50.74 -58.36
CA GLN A 285 2.40 -51.65 -59.48
C GLN A 285 2.53 -50.90 -60.80
N ALA A 286 1.71 -49.87 -61.03
CA ALA A 286 1.81 -49.00 -62.20
C ALA A 286 3.15 -48.25 -62.23
N THR A 287 3.55 -47.63 -61.11
CA THR A 287 4.82 -46.91 -61.00
C THR A 287 6.04 -47.81 -61.24
N LEU A 288 5.98 -49.08 -60.80
CA LEU A 288 7.02 -50.05 -61.08
C LEU A 288 7.10 -50.41 -62.56
N PHE A 289 5.96 -50.61 -63.23
CA PHE A 289 5.94 -50.85 -64.67
C PHE A 289 6.44 -49.63 -65.46
N GLU A 290 6.07 -48.43 -65.07
CA GLU A 290 6.61 -47.18 -65.64
C GLU A 290 8.14 -47.13 -65.49
N SER A 291 8.65 -47.39 -64.29
CA SER A 291 10.10 -47.35 -64.01
C SER A 291 10.86 -48.43 -64.77
N LEU A 292 10.30 -49.64 -64.87
CA LEU A 292 10.83 -50.73 -65.69
C LEU A 292 10.84 -50.36 -67.18
N ALA A 293 9.77 -49.75 -67.69
CA ALA A 293 9.71 -49.31 -69.09
C ALA A 293 10.79 -48.26 -69.39
N VAL A 294 10.91 -47.24 -68.54
CA VAL A 294 11.91 -46.17 -68.71
C VAL A 294 13.34 -46.74 -68.71
N SER A 295 13.68 -47.62 -67.76
CA SER A 295 15.02 -48.20 -67.72
C SER A 295 15.28 -49.21 -68.85
N ASN A 296 14.27 -49.96 -69.31
CA ASN A 296 14.41 -50.82 -70.50
C ASN A 296 14.64 -49.99 -71.78
N ARG A 297 13.97 -48.84 -71.91
CA ARG A 297 14.18 -47.92 -73.02
C ARG A 297 15.62 -47.40 -73.04
N GLN A 298 16.17 -47.05 -71.88
CA GLN A 298 17.56 -46.56 -71.76
C GLN A 298 18.62 -47.58 -72.17
N ILE A 299 18.33 -48.88 -72.03
CA ILE A 299 19.24 -49.96 -72.48
C ILE A 299 18.90 -50.49 -73.88
N GLY A 300 17.96 -49.85 -74.60
CA GLY A 300 17.57 -50.22 -75.95
C GLY A 300 16.62 -51.41 -76.06
N ASN A 301 16.06 -51.93 -74.96
CA ASN A 301 15.10 -53.03 -74.98
C ASN A 301 13.68 -52.52 -75.25
N THR A 302 13.37 -52.32 -76.54
CA THR A 302 12.10 -51.75 -77.02
C THR A 302 10.90 -52.67 -76.76
N GLU A 303 11.05 -53.98 -76.92
CA GLU A 303 9.98 -54.97 -76.66
C GLU A 303 9.54 -54.97 -75.19
N ALA A 304 10.50 -55.01 -74.25
CA ALA A 304 10.17 -54.95 -72.83
C ALA A 304 9.56 -53.58 -72.45
N THR A 305 10.03 -52.50 -73.07
CA THR A 305 9.47 -51.16 -72.87
C THR A 305 7.99 -51.12 -73.23
N GLU A 306 7.62 -51.58 -74.42
CA GLU A 306 6.22 -51.63 -74.87
C GLU A 306 5.36 -52.45 -73.91
N ARG A 307 5.83 -53.66 -73.58
CA ARG A 307 5.13 -54.59 -72.70
C ARG A 307 4.81 -53.97 -71.34
N TYR A 308 5.77 -53.26 -70.73
CA TYR A 308 5.56 -52.63 -69.42
C TYR A 308 4.67 -51.39 -69.51
N LEU A 309 4.79 -50.55 -70.55
CA LEU A 309 3.89 -49.42 -70.76
C LEU A 309 2.44 -49.89 -70.92
N LEU A 310 2.18 -50.92 -71.73
CA LEU A 310 0.85 -51.48 -71.93
C LEU A 310 0.24 -52.08 -70.65
N ARG A 311 1.08 -52.60 -69.74
CA ARG A 311 0.64 -53.07 -68.41
C ARG A 311 0.34 -51.92 -67.44
N ALA A 312 1.02 -50.78 -67.56
CA ALA A 312 0.78 -49.61 -66.72
C ALA A 312 -0.52 -48.87 -67.09
N VAL A 313 -0.85 -48.76 -68.38
CA VAL A 313 -2.02 -48.04 -68.89
C VAL A 313 -3.35 -48.36 -68.17
N PRO A 314 -3.78 -49.63 -68.01
CA PRO A 314 -5.05 -49.94 -67.33
C PRO A 314 -5.04 -49.56 -65.84
N LEU A 315 -3.88 -49.69 -65.17
CA LEU A 315 -3.73 -49.36 -63.75
C LEU A 315 -3.80 -47.85 -63.53
N VAL A 316 -3.10 -47.06 -64.35
CA VAL A 316 -3.14 -45.59 -64.28
C VAL A 316 -4.51 -45.06 -64.67
N ARG A 317 -5.18 -45.68 -65.65
CA ARG A 317 -6.55 -45.34 -66.03
C ARG A 317 -7.53 -45.57 -64.88
N GLN A 318 -7.40 -46.69 -64.17
CA GLN A 318 -8.22 -46.98 -62.99
C GLN A 318 -7.94 -45.98 -61.85
N ALA A 319 -6.71 -45.51 -61.72
CA ALA A 319 -6.32 -44.48 -60.76
C ALA A 319 -6.84 -43.07 -61.12
N GLY A 320 -7.38 -42.86 -62.33
CA GLY A 320 -7.99 -41.60 -62.74
C GLY A 320 -7.00 -40.47 -63.10
N SER A 321 -5.69 -40.72 -63.06
CA SER A 321 -4.69 -39.69 -63.37
C SER A 321 -4.54 -39.47 -64.88
N LYS A 322 -5.18 -38.41 -65.40
CA LYS A 322 -5.11 -38.05 -66.82
C LYS A 322 -3.70 -37.65 -67.26
N VAL A 323 -2.96 -36.94 -66.40
CA VAL A 323 -1.57 -36.49 -66.66
C VAL A 323 -0.67 -37.71 -66.88
N ARG A 324 -0.61 -38.62 -65.91
CA ARG A 324 0.19 -39.86 -66.01
C ARG A 324 -0.25 -40.73 -67.20
N LEU A 325 -1.56 -40.80 -67.45
CA LEU A 325 -2.07 -41.56 -68.59
C LEU A 325 -1.61 -40.94 -69.92
N GLY A 326 -1.54 -39.60 -70.00
CA GLY A 326 -0.97 -38.87 -71.12
C GLY A 326 0.51 -39.20 -71.32
N GLU A 327 1.32 -39.12 -70.27
CA GLU A 327 2.76 -39.47 -70.31
C GLU A 327 3.00 -40.88 -70.84
N LEU A 328 2.19 -41.86 -70.41
CA LEU A 328 2.26 -43.23 -70.92
C LEU A 328 1.97 -43.33 -72.42
N TYR A 329 0.94 -42.62 -72.92
CA TYR A 329 0.62 -42.62 -74.34
C TYR A 329 1.65 -41.87 -75.17
N TYR A 330 2.24 -40.80 -74.65
CA TYR A 330 3.36 -40.12 -75.29
C TYR A 330 4.59 -41.04 -75.40
N ALA A 331 4.93 -41.76 -74.33
CA ALA A 331 6.02 -42.73 -74.34
C ALA A 331 5.78 -43.87 -75.36
N LEU A 332 4.54 -44.37 -75.48
CA LEU A 332 4.15 -45.34 -76.51
C LEU A 332 4.25 -44.75 -77.92
N ALA A 333 3.81 -43.51 -78.13
CA ALA A 333 3.89 -42.85 -79.43
C ALA A 333 5.34 -42.69 -79.90
N GLU A 334 6.23 -42.26 -79.00
CA GLU A 334 7.67 -42.16 -79.27
C GLU A 334 8.31 -43.52 -79.58
N LEU A 335 7.90 -44.57 -78.87
CA LEU A 335 8.37 -45.93 -79.11
C LEU A 335 7.94 -46.43 -80.50
N TYR A 336 6.65 -46.31 -80.84
CA TYR A 336 6.13 -46.75 -82.14
C TYR A 336 6.69 -45.94 -83.31
N ARG A 337 6.94 -44.63 -83.11
CA ARG A 337 7.62 -43.80 -84.10
C ARG A 337 9.04 -44.32 -84.38
N GLY A 338 9.77 -44.74 -83.35
CA GLY A 338 11.10 -45.34 -83.52
C GLY A 338 11.10 -46.74 -84.15
N GLN A 339 9.94 -47.41 -84.21
CA GLN A 339 9.75 -48.72 -84.83
C GLN A 339 9.13 -48.63 -86.25
N ASP A 340 8.96 -47.42 -86.80
CA ASP A 340 8.23 -47.15 -88.05
C ASP A 340 6.76 -47.60 -88.08
N GLU A 341 6.16 -47.87 -86.91
CA GLU A 341 4.75 -48.26 -86.77
C GLU A 341 3.81 -47.03 -86.75
N SER A 342 3.76 -46.31 -87.87
CA SER A 342 3.08 -45.01 -87.99
C SER A 342 1.61 -45.00 -87.52
N ALA A 343 0.86 -46.08 -87.77
CA ALA A 343 -0.55 -46.19 -87.37
C ALA A 343 -0.73 -46.27 -85.83
N LYS A 344 0.12 -47.06 -85.15
CA LYS A 344 0.08 -47.16 -83.68
C LYS A 344 0.58 -45.88 -83.03
N ALA A 345 1.63 -45.28 -83.60
CA ALA A 345 2.16 -43.98 -83.15
C ALA A 345 1.10 -42.88 -83.21
N LEU A 346 0.38 -42.76 -84.34
CA LEU A 346 -0.71 -41.79 -84.49
C LEU A 346 -1.83 -42.03 -83.47
N THR A 347 -2.24 -43.28 -83.28
CA THR A 347 -3.29 -43.64 -82.31
C THR A 347 -2.91 -43.25 -80.88
N ALA A 348 -1.66 -43.54 -80.48
CA ALA A 348 -1.16 -43.17 -79.17
C ALA A 348 -1.06 -41.64 -79.01
N LEU A 349 -0.61 -40.93 -80.05
CA LEU A 349 -0.52 -39.47 -80.05
C LEU A 349 -1.90 -38.80 -79.96
N THR A 350 -2.92 -39.31 -80.68
CA THR A 350 -4.30 -38.80 -80.57
C THR A 350 -4.84 -38.93 -79.15
N ARG A 351 -4.56 -40.06 -78.47
CA ARG A 351 -4.95 -40.26 -77.07
C ARG A 351 -4.19 -39.31 -76.13
N TYR A 352 -2.90 -39.09 -76.37
CA TYR A 352 -2.11 -38.12 -75.62
C TYR A 352 -2.68 -36.70 -75.75
N VAL A 353 -2.95 -36.22 -76.97
CA VAL A 353 -3.49 -34.87 -77.20
C VAL A 353 -4.84 -34.68 -76.50
N GLY A 354 -5.76 -35.64 -76.63
CA GLY A 354 -7.06 -35.56 -75.96
C GLY A 354 -6.96 -35.51 -74.43
N LEU A 355 -5.95 -36.18 -73.85
CA LEU A 355 -5.67 -36.12 -72.41
C LEU A 355 -4.96 -34.83 -72.00
N GLN A 356 -4.04 -34.32 -72.83
CA GLN A 356 -3.29 -33.10 -72.58
C GLN A 356 -4.20 -31.88 -72.52
N ASP A 357 -5.19 -31.77 -73.41
CA ASP A 357 -6.16 -30.68 -73.39
C ASP A 357 -6.99 -30.70 -72.10
N SER A 358 -7.48 -31.88 -71.71
CA SER A 358 -8.24 -32.05 -70.47
C SER A 358 -7.40 -31.76 -69.22
N ALA A 359 -6.16 -32.27 -69.19
CA ALA A 359 -5.23 -32.06 -68.08
C ALA A 359 -4.82 -30.58 -67.95
N SER A 360 -4.55 -29.90 -69.07
CA SER A 360 -4.17 -28.48 -69.09
C SER A 360 -5.32 -27.57 -68.66
N ALA A 361 -6.57 -27.92 -68.97
CA ALA A 361 -7.75 -27.22 -68.47
C ALA A 361 -7.88 -27.35 -66.94
N GLU A 362 -7.67 -28.57 -66.42
CA GLU A 362 -7.74 -28.87 -64.98
C GLU A 362 -6.62 -28.17 -64.20
N GLN A 363 -5.39 -28.17 -64.74
CA GLN A 363 -4.24 -27.48 -64.13
C GLN A 363 -4.40 -25.96 -64.10
N ARG A 364 -4.92 -25.34 -65.18
CA ARG A 364 -5.24 -23.91 -65.20
C ARG A 364 -6.29 -23.55 -64.16
N ALA A 365 -7.33 -24.38 -64.01
CA ALA A 365 -8.35 -24.19 -62.99
C ALA A 365 -7.76 -24.27 -61.57
N ALA A 366 -6.88 -25.24 -61.31
CA ALA A 366 -6.19 -25.39 -60.03
C ALA A 366 -5.26 -24.20 -59.72
N GLN A 367 -4.47 -23.74 -60.70
CA GLN A 367 -3.61 -22.56 -60.53
C GLN A 367 -4.41 -21.28 -60.23
N ILE A 368 -5.55 -21.08 -60.90
CA ILE A 368 -6.44 -19.94 -60.62
C ILE A 368 -7.01 -20.04 -59.19
N ALA A 369 -7.41 -21.24 -58.75
CA ALA A 369 -7.91 -21.46 -57.40
C ALA A 369 -6.83 -21.22 -56.34
N GLU A 370 -5.60 -21.69 -56.57
CA GLU A 370 -4.45 -21.46 -55.69
C GLU A 370 -4.11 -19.96 -55.62
N MET A 371 -4.03 -19.26 -56.75
CA MET A 371 -3.77 -17.82 -56.79
C MET A 371 -4.84 -17.03 -56.02
N ARG A 372 -6.12 -17.36 -56.20
CA ARG A 372 -7.22 -16.74 -55.44
C ARG A 372 -7.05 -16.97 -53.94
N THR A 373 -6.75 -18.20 -53.55
CA THR A 373 -6.57 -18.57 -52.14
C THR A 373 -5.38 -17.86 -51.52
N ARG A 374 -4.24 -17.82 -52.23
CA ARG A 374 -3.03 -17.11 -51.78
C ARG A 374 -3.29 -15.62 -51.64
N TYR A 375 -3.96 -15.01 -52.63
CA TYR A 375 -4.34 -13.61 -52.58
C TYR A 375 -5.26 -13.30 -51.39
N GLU A 376 -6.29 -14.12 -51.15
CA GLU A 376 -7.18 -13.96 -50.00
C GLU A 376 -6.45 -14.12 -48.67
N THR A 377 -5.51 -15.07 -48.60
CA THR A 377 -4.69 -15.33 -47.40
C THR A 377 -3.78 -14.15 -47.10
N GLU A 378 -3.04 -13.66 -48.09
CA GLU A 378 -2.17 -12.49 -47.93
C GLU A 378 -2.97 -11.24 -47.57
N LYS A 379 -4.17 -11.05 -48.14
CA LYS A 379 -5.07 -9.95 -47.78
C LYS A 379 -5.51 -10.03 -46.32
N LYS A 380 -5.97 -11.21 -45.86
CA LYS A 380 -6.38 -11.43 -44.47
C LYS A 380 -5.21 -11.29 -43.50
N GLU A 381 -4.03 -11.77 -43.85
CA GLU A 381 -2.83 -11.64 -43.03
C GLU A 381 -2.45 -10.15 -42.84
N ARG A 382 -2.50 -9.34 -43.90
CA ARG A 382 -2.30 -7.88 -43.80
C ARG A 382 -3.33 -7.22 -42.90
N GLU A 383 -4.59 -7.63 -43.00
CA GLU A 383 -5.68 -7.12 -42.15
C GLU A 383 -5.47 -7.50 -40.68
N ILE A 384 -5.10 -8.75 -40.39
CA ILE A 384 -4.77 -9.22 -39.04
C ILE A 384 -3.59 -8.43 -38.48
N GLN A 385 -2.52 -8.23 -39.25
CA GLN A 385 -1.37 -7.44 -38.81
C GLN A 385 -1.75 -5.99 -38.48
N LEU A 386 -2.63 -5.38 -39.28
CA LEU A 386 -3.18 -4.05 -39.00
C LEU A 386 -4.00 -4.04 -37.71
N LEU A 387 -4.87 -5.03 -37.49
CA LEU A 387 -5.67 -5.15 -36.28
C LEU A 387 -4.80 -5.37 -35.04
N VAL A 388 -3.75 -6.21 -35.14
CA VAL A 388 -2.78 -6.43 -34.05
C VAL A 388 -2.04 -5.14 -33.72
N LYS A 389 -1.54 -4.40 -34.72
CA LYS A 389 -0.91 -3.08 -34.50
C LYS A 389 -1.88 -2.09 -33.85
N LYS A 390 -3.12 -1.99 -34.35
CA LYS A 390 -4.16 -1.12 -33.76
C LYS A 390 -4.44 -1.48 -32.31
N ARG A 391 -4.56 -2.78 -32.00
CA ARG A 391 -4.78 -3.27 -30.64
C ARG A 391 -3.61 -2.93 -29.70
N GLN A 392 -2.37 -3.11 -30.15
CA GLN A 392 -1.17 -2.76 -29.36
C GLN A 392 -1.15 -1.27 -29.02
N VAL A 393 -1.46 -0.39 -29.99
CA VAL A 393 -1.55 1.06 -29.76
C VAL A 393 -2.68 1.38 -28.78
N GLN A 394 -3.84 0.74 -28.92
CA GLN A 394 -4.97 0.94 -28.02
C GLN A 394 -4.66 0.51 -26.59
N GLU A 395 -3.98 -0.63 -26.39
CA GLU A 395 -3.54 -1.08 -25.07
C GLU A 395 -2.51 -0.14 -24.45
N ALA A 396 -1.57 0.39 -25.25
CA ALA A 396 -0.61 1.39 -24.78
C ALA A 396 -1.30 2.70 -24.34
N ASN A 397 -2.30 3.17 -25.10
CA ASN A 397 -3.11 4.33 -24.75
C ASN A 397 -3.90 4.11 -23.45
N LEU A 398 -4.51 2.93 -23.27
CA LEU A 398 -5.21 2.58 -22.04
C LEU A 398 -4.27 2.54 -20.83
N ARG A 399 -3.04 2.01 -21.00
CA ARG A 399 -2.01 2.03 -19.96
C ARG A 399 -1.63 3.46 -19.57
N ARG A 400 -1.42 4.36 -20.55
CA ARG A 400 -1.15 5.79 -20.30
C ARG A 400 -2.30 6.47 -19.56
N GLN A 401 -3.55 6.23 -19.98
CA GLN A 401 -4.73 6.77 -19.29
C GLN A 401 -4.85 6.28 -17.85
N LYS A 402 -4.63 4.98 -17.59
CA LYS A 402 -4.63 4.42 -16.24
C LYS A 402 -3.55 5.05 -15.36
N LEU A 403 -2.35 5.24 -15.90
CA LEU A 403 -1.24 5.87 -15.17
C LEU A 403 -1.56 7.33 -14.84
N ALA A 404 -2.04 8.11 -15.83
CA ALA A 404 -2.46 9.49 -15.61
C ALA A 404 -3.56 9.61 -14.54
N ARG A 405 -4.59 8.76 -14.61
CA ARG A 405 -5.66 8.69 -13.61
C ARG A 405 -5.13 8.37 -12.21
N ASN A 406 -4.23 7.39 -12.10
CA ASN A 406 -3.67 7.00 -10.81
C ASN A 406 -2.79 8.11 -10.21
N VAL A 407 -1.98 8.78 -11.04
CA VAL A 407 -1.18 9.95 -10.61
C VAL A 407 -2.08 11.07 -10.10
N LEU A 408 -3.16 11.38 -10.83
CA LEU A 408 -4.14 12.38 -10.40
C LEU A 408 -4.80 11.99 -9.07
N ALA A 409 -5.24 10.73 -8.92
CA ALA A 409 -5.85 10.26 -7.68
C ALA A 409 -4.90 10.37 -6.47
N VAL A 410 -3.63 9.97 -6.63
CA VAL A 410 -2.60 10.12 -5.60
C VAL A 410 -2.37 11.60 -5.29
N GLY A 411 -2.30 12.45 -6.31
CA GLY A 411 -2.18 13.90 -6.16
C GLY A 411 -3.34 14.51 -5.38
N THR A 412 -4.58 14.09 -5.64
CA THR A 412 -5.77 14.55 -4.89
C THR A 412 -5.72 14.10 -3.43
N VAL A 413 -5.32 12.86 -3.15
CA VAL A 413 -5.18 12.37 -1.77
C VAL A 413 -4.09 13.15 -1.03
N LEU A 414 -2.94 13.38 -1.65
CA LEU A 414 -1.87 14.19 -1.06
C LEU A 414 -2.34 15.63 -0.80
N LEU A 415 -3.08 16.23 -1.72
CA LEU A 415 -3.66 17.57 -1.54
C LEU A 415 -4.65 17.62 -0.36
N LEU A 416 -5.50 16.60 -0.21
CA LEU A 416 -6.43 16.54 0.93
C LEU A 416 -5.67 16.36 2.25
N LEU A 417 -4.60 15.55 2.27
CA LEU A 417 -3.75 15.36 3.44
C LEU A 417 -3.01 16.64 3.83
N THR A 418 -2.48 17.39 2.87
CA THR A 418 -1.82 18.68 3.13
C THR A 418 -2.81 19.70 3.65
N VAL A 419 -4.00 19.81 3.05
CA VAL A 419 -5.09 20.68 3.55
C VAL A 419 -5.50 20.28 4.97
N ALA A 420 -5.68 18.99 5.25
CA ALA A 420 -6.02 18.50 6.59
C ALA A 420 -4.92 18.80 7.61
N ALA A 421 -3.64 18.64 7.24
CA ALA A 421 -2.50 18.96 8.09
C ALA A 421 -2.44 20.47 8.39
N LEU A 422 -2.62 21.33 7.37
CA LEU A 422 -2.67 22.78 7.55
C LEU A 422 -3.85 23.22 8.42
N TYR A 423 -5.02 22.60 8.25
CA TYR A 423 -6.19 22.86 9.08
C TYR A 423 -5.96 22.45 10.54
N ARG A 424 -5.40 21.25 10.78
CA ARG A 424 -5.02 20.80 12.13
C ARG A 424 -3.99 21.73 12.76
N GLY A 425 -2.97 22.13 12.00
CA GLY A 425 -1.94 23.06 12.45
C GLY A 425 -2.52 24.41 12.87
N ARG A 426 -3.40 25.01 12.05
CA ARG A 426 -4.10 26.25 12.40
C ARG A 426 -4.96 26.11 13.67
N LYS A 427 -5.70 25.00 13.80
CA LYS A 427 -6.55 24.74 14.97
C LYS A 427 -5.73 24.60 16.25
N GLU A 428 -4.58 23.94 16.18
CA GLU A 428 -3.68 23.81 17.32
C GLU A 428 -3.04 25.15 17.67
N GLN A 429 -2.61 25.93 16.67
CA GLN A 429 -2.07 27.27 16.89
C GLN A 429 -3.08 28.20 17.61
N GLN A 430 -4.37 28.11 17.27
CA GLN A 430 -5.42 28.86 17.99
C GLN A 430 -5.55 28.43 19.45
N ARG A 431 -5.47 27.14 19.75
CA ARG A 431 -5.51 26.64 21.14
C ARG A 431 -4.32 27.12 21.94
N VAL A 432 -3.13 27.05 21.34
CA VAL A 432 -1.89 27.52 21.96
C VAL A 432 -1.97 29.02 22.23
N ASN A 433 -2.45 29.83 21.27
CA ASN A 433 -2.61 31.27 21.47
C ASN A 433 -3.62 31.59 22.59
N LEU A 434 -4.76 30.90 22.65
CA LEU A 434 -5.73 31.10 23.72
C LEU A 434 -5.15 30.72 25.10
N LEU A 435 -4.39 29.63 25.16
CA LEU A 435 -3.71 29.23 26.38
C LEU A 435 -2.65 30.25 26.80
N LEU A 436 -1.90 30.79 25.83
CA LEU A 436 -0.90 31.82 26.05
C LEU A 436 -1.55 33.11 26.58
N GLU A 437 -2.67 33.54 26.00
CA GLU A 437 -3.45 34.69 26.50
C GLU A 437 -3.91 34.49 27.95
N ARG A 438 -4.44 33.30 28.28
CA ARG A 438 -4.83 32.97 29.67
C ARG A 438 -3.66 33.00 30.63
N LYS A 439 -2.50 32.47 30.22
CA LYS A 439 -1.28 32.48 31.02
C LYS A 439 -0.76 33.91 31.22
N ASN A 440 -0.75 34.72 30.17
CA ASN A 440 -0.38 36.14 30.24
C ASN A 440 -1.31 36.93 31.16
N ALA A 441 -2.62 36.70 31.08
CA ALA A 441 -3.59 37.32 31.98
C ALA A 441 -3.35 36.92 33.45
N ALA A 442 -3.06 35.64 33.72
CA ALA A 442 -2.73 35.18 35.06
C ALA A 442 -1.42 35.81 35.59
N ILE A 443 -0.38 35.88 34.77
CA ILE A 443 0.90 36.54 35.11
C ILE A 443 0.68 38.02 35.40
N SER A 444 -0.15 38.72 34.61
CA SER A 444 -0.43 40.14 34.84
C SER A 444 -1.14 40.38 36.17
N ARG A 445 -2.10 39.51 36.54
CA ARG A 445 -2.77 39.58 37.86
C ARG A 445 -1.80 39.35 39.01
N GLN A 446 -0.94 38.33 38.90
CA GLN A 446 0.08 38.06 39.91
C GLN A 446 1.06 39.24 40.07
N LYS A 447 1.41 39.91 38.97
CA LYS A 447 2.25 41.11 39.01
C LYS A 447 1.55 42.27 39.73
N GLU A 448 0.28 42.54 39.44
CA GLU A 448 -0.48 43.59 40.12
C GLU A 448 -0.62 43.34 41.63
N GLU A 449 -0.86 42.09 42.03
CA GLU A 449 -0.93 41.68 43.43
C GLU A 449 0.42 41.88 44.15
N LEU A 450 1.51 41.48 43.48
CA LEU A 450 2.86 41.66 43.99
C LEU A 450 3.22 43.14 44.15
N ASP A 451 2.86 43.98 43.18
CA ASP A 451 3.10 45.43 43.22
C ASP A 451 2.29 46.09 44.35
N ARG A 452 1.06 45.63 44.59
CA ARG A 452 0.24 46.09 45.72
C ARG A 452 0.89 45.74 47.06
N LEU A 453 1.33 44.49 47.23
CA LEU A 453 2.02 44.03 48.44
C LEU A 453 3.31 44.84 48.69
N ASN A 454 4.10 45.09 47.64
CA ASN A 454 5.30 45.92 47.75
C ASN A 454 4.97 47.35 48.18
N ARG A 455 3.94 48.00 47.61
CA ARG A 455 3.54 49.36 48.02
C ARG A 455 3.08 49.42 49.48
N THR A 456 2.32 48.42 49.94
CA THR A 456 1.93 48.32 51.34
C THR A 456 3.15 48.19 52.24
N LYS A 457 4.09 47.30 51.89
CA LYS A 457 5.37 47.13 52.59
C LYS A 457 6.15 48.45 52.67
N ASP A 458 6.30 49.17 51.56
CA ASP A 458 7.06 50.42 51.52
C ASP A 458 6.40 51.52 52.36
N THR A 459 5.07 51.60 52.34
CA THR A 459 4.30 52.54 53.17
C THR A 459 4.48 52.25 54.65
N LEU A 460 4.46 50.97 55.06
CA LEU A 460 4.72 50.53 56.44
C LEU A 460 6.09 51.01 56.92
N PHE A 461 7.14 50.72 56.16
CA PHE A 461 8.50 51.12 56.53
C PHE A 461 8.69 52.63 56.60
N SER A 462 8.01 53.38 55.72
CA SER A 462 8.06 54.85 55.71
C SER A 462 7.45 55.45 56.98
N VAL A 463 6.23 55.02 57.36
CA VAL A 463 5.53 55.51 58.57
C VAL A 463 6.31 55.15 59.83
N ILE A 464 6.78 53.90 59.95
CA ILE A 464 7.57 53.43 61.10
C ILE A 464 8.84 54.27 61.26
N SER A 465 9.55 54.53 60.16
CA SER A 465 10.79 55.29 60.18
C SER A 465 10.58 56.74 60.62
N HIS A 466 9.50 57.38 60.16
CA HIS A 466 9.20 58.77 60.50
C HIS A 466 8.85 58.93 61.98
N ASP A 467 7.94 58.11 62.49
CA ASP A 467 7.36 58.26 63.82
C ASP A 467 8.28 57.75 64.95
N LEU A 468 9.22 56.85 64.66
CA LEU A 468 10.28 56.47 65.61
C LEU A 468 11.44 57.46 65.63
N ARG A 469 11.80 58.06 64.49
CA ARG A 469 12.95 58.98 64.41
C ARG A 469 12.76 60.22 65.26
N SER A 470 11.56 60.82 65.26
CA SER A 470 11.28 62.04 66.02
C SER A 470 11.50 61.88 67.55
N PRO A 471 10.91 60.89 68.24
CA PRO A 471 11.13 60.71 69.67
C PRO A 471 12.54 60.20 70.00
N LEU A 472 13.15 59.36 69.16
CA LEU A 472 14.55 58.93 69.38
C LEU A 472 15.54 60.10 69.26
N SER A 473 15.36 61.01 68.29
CA SER A 473 16.16 62.24 68.20
C SER A 473 15.95 63.15 69.40
N SER A 474 14.73 63.21 69.95
CA SER A 474 14.44 63.95 71.17
C SER A 474 15.14 63.33 72.40
N LEU A 475 15.07 62.00 72.55
CA LEU A 475 15.79 61.28 73.60
C LEU A 475 17.30 61.48 73.50
N TYR A 476 17.85 61.36 72.30
CA TYR A 476 19.26 61.59 72.04
C TYR A 476 19.69 63.01 72.41
N SER A 477 18.90 64.02 72.01
CA SER A 477 19.15 65.42 72.38
C SER A 477 19.11 65.63 73.90
N LEU A 478 18.14 65.04 74.60
CA LEU A 478 18.02 65.13 76.05
C LEU A 478 19.19 64.43 76.77
N LEU A 479 19.58 63.24 76.32
CA LEU A 479 20.74 62.52 76.86
C LEU A 479 22.05 63.28 76.63
N THR A 480 22.21 63.90 75.45
CA THR A 480 23.38 64.72 75.12
C THR A 480 23.46 65.92 76.07
N LEU A 481 22.35 66.61 76.32
CA LEU A 481 22.27 67.72 77.28
C LEU A 481 22.62 67.30 78.72
N LEU A 482 22.22 66.09 79.13
CA LEU A 482 22.60 65.54 80.43
C LEU A 482 24.09 65.19 80.51
N SER A 483 24.67 64.69 79.43
CA SER A 483 26.09 64.29 79.37
C SER A 483 27.08 65.48 79.42
N LEU A 484 26.62 66.69 79.12
CA LEU A 484 27.41 67.94 79.14
C LEU A 484 27.70 68.46 80.56
N GLY A 485 27.22 67.78 81.61
CA GLY A 485 27.80 67.82 82.95
C GLY A 485 27.92 69.20 83.59
N SER A 486 26.81 69.91 83.78
CA SER A 486 26.70 71.12 84.63
C SER A 486 25.23 71.51 84.81
N MET A 487 24.44 70.69 85.49
CA MET A 487 23.03 71.00 85.76
C MET A 487 22.72 71.03 87.27
N PRO A 488 22.07 72.10 87.78
CA PRO A 488 21.58 72.14 89.15
C PRO A 488 20.65 70.97 89.47
N PRO A 489 20.62 70.46 90.72
CA PRO A 489 19.84 69.28 91.11
C PRO A 489 18.35 69.35 90.70
N ASP A 490 17.75 70.53 90.84
CA ASP A 490 16.33 70.74 90.57
C ASP A 490 15.99 70.65 89.06
N LYS A 491 16.92 71.12 88.20
CA LYS A 491 16.78 71.00 86.74
C LYS A 491 17.07 69.57 86.28
N LEU A 492 18.00 68.87 86.92
CA LEU A 492 18.30 67.46 86.66
C LEU A 492 17.07 66.57 86.90
N ALA A 493 16.35 66.79 88.00
CA ALA A 493 15.11 66.08 88.32
C ALA A 493 14.02 66.34 87.25
N ALA A 494 13.84 67.59 86.83
CA ALA A 494 12.88 67.95 85.78
C ALA A 494 13.23 67.34 84.40
N HIS A 495 14.51 67.32 84.03
CA HIS A 495 14.98 66.71 82.79
C HIS A 495 14.94 65.18 82.82
N SER A 496 15.28 64.56 83.95
CA SER A 496 15.15 63.11 84.16
C SER A 496 13.68 62.67 84.04
N THR A 497 12.76 63.40 84.68
CA THR A 497 11.32 63.14 84.56
C THR A 497 10.83 63.27 83.13
N ARG A 498 11.31 64.28 82.39
CA ARG A 498 11.01 64.45 80.96
C ARG A 498 11.57 63.29 80.12
N LEU A 499 12.77 62.83 80.42
CA LEU A 499 13.43 61.74 79.70
C LEU A 499 12.72 60.40 79.93
N THR A 500 12.37 60.07 81.17
CA THR A 500 11.55 58.91 81.52
C THR A 500 10.21 58.95 80.79
N ARG A 501 9.55 60.13 80.77
CA ARG A 501 8.29 60.30 80.04
C ARG A 501 8.43 60.12 78.53
N THR A 502 9.50 60.63 77.92
CA THR A 502 9.76 60.46 76.48
C THR A 502 10.11 59.00 76.17
N LEU A 503 10.90 58.32 77.01
CA LEU A 503 11.27 56.92 76.83
C LEU A 503 10.04 56.01 76.91
N ASP A 504 9.21 56.21 77.92
CA ASP A 504 7.95 55.50 78.13
C ASP A 504 6.97 55.73 76.95
N THR A 505 6.95 56.94 76.38
CA THR A 505 6.16 57.23 75.17
C THR A 505 6.71 56.51 73.93
N THR A 506 8.03 56.47 73.75
CA THR A 506 8.69 55.78 72.64
C THR A 506 8.51 54.27 72.72
N LEU A 507 8.64 53.68 73.92
CA LEU A 507 8.43 52.25 74.14
C LEU A 507 6.98 51.85 73.85
N ARG A 508 6.00 52.65 74.29
CA ARG A 508 4.59 52.43 73.93
C ARG A 508 4.33 52.55 72.43
N LEU A 509 4.99 53.47 71.72
CA LEU A 509 4.90 53.56 70.26
C LEU A 509 5.48 52.32 69.59
N LEU A 510 6.64 51.85 70.05
CA LEU A 510 7.29 50.65 69.56
C LEU A 510 6.41 49.41 69.76
N ASP A 511 5.84 49.23 70.95
CA ASP A 511 4.94 48.12 71.24
C ASP A 511 3.69 48.16 70.37
N ASN A 512 3.08 49.34 70.19
CA ASN A 512 1.91 49.48 69.32
C ASN A 512 2.25 49.16 67.85
N MET A 513 3.43 49.59 67.37
CA MET A 513 3.89 49.30 66.01
C MET A 513 4.29 47.83 65.81
N LEU A 514 4.95 47.20 66.77
CA LEU A 514 5.31 45.78 66.73
C LEU A 514 4.06 44.91 66.73
N ASN A 515 3.09 45.23 67.57
CA ASN A 515 1.81 44.51 67.59
C ASN A 515 1.06 44.71 66.27
N TRP A 516 1.03 45.93 65.72
CA TRP A 516 0.39 46.18 64.42
C TRP A 516 1.11 45.47 63.26
N ALA A 517 2.44 45.52 63.20
CA ALA A 517 3.24 44.80 62.20
C ALA A 517 3.06 43.28 62.32
N ALA A 518 3.03 42.73 63.53
CA ALA A 518 2.75 41.31 63.77
C ALA A 518 1.35 40.91 63.25
N THR A 519 0.34 41.78 63.43
CA THR A 519 -1.00 41.52 62.90
C THR A 519 -1.09 41.56 61.37
N GLN A 520 -0.26 42.35 60.69
CA GLN A 520 -0.20 42.41 59.22
C GLN A 520 0.65 41.28 58.63
N MET A 521 1.76 40.92 59.29
CA MET A 521 2.70 39.91 58.80
C MET A 521 2.23 38.48 59.04
N GLN A 522 1.46 38.20 60.10
CA GLN A 522 1.13 36.81 60.44
C GLN A 522 0.00 36.21 59.61
N GLY A 523 -0.84 36.99 58.92
CA GLY A 523 -1.89 36.49 57.99
C GLY A 523 -2.94 35.52 58.59
N ALA A 524 -2.70 35.00 59.78
CA ALA A 524 -3.60 34.19 60.58
C ALA A 524 -4.51 35.13 61.38
N GLY A 525 -5.80 34.76 61.45
CA GLY A 525 -6.79 35.47 62.26
C GLY A 525 -6.42 35.53 63.75
N PRO A 526 -7.23 36.25 64.57
CA PRO A 526 -7.02 36.32 66.02
C PRO A 526 -6.86 34.93 66.65
N ARG A 527 -5.94 34.79 67.60
CA ARG A 527 -5.77 33.54 68.34
C ARG A 527 -6.81 33.47 69.44
N THR A 528 -8.00 33.03 69.05
CA THR A 528 -9.15 32.95 69.92
C THR A 528 -8.94 31.94 71.05
N GLU A 529 -8.90 32.44 72.29
CA GLU A 529 -8.87 31.63 73.51
C GLU A 529 -9.98 32.04 74.48
N VAL A 530 -10.30 31.16 75.44
CA VAL A 530 -11.29 31.44 76.49
C VAL A 530 -10.56 31.95 77.72
N PHE A 531 -10.94 33.12 78.21
CA PHE A 531 -10.31 33.77 79.36
C PHE A 531 -11.34 34.48 80.25
N ARG A 532 -10.94 34.78 81.50
CA ARG A 532 -11.74 35.58 82.45
C ARG A 532 -11.53 37.07 82.19
N LEU A 533 -12.56 37.73 81.68
CA LEU A 533 -12.55 39.17 81.39
C LEU A 533 -12.36 40.00 82.66
N ASP A 534 -12.93 39.56 83.78
CA ASP A 534 -12.76 40.17 85.11
C ASP A 534 -11.29 40.19 85.55
N ALA A 535 -10.54 39.11 85.34
CA ALA A 535 -9.11 39.05 85.66
C ALA A 535 -8.28 39.99 84.77
N VAL A 536 -8.60 40.07 83.47
CA VAL A 536 -7.92 40.99 82.53
C VAL A 536 -8.23 42.45 82.84
N ALA A 537 -9.46 42.74 83.27
CA ALA A 537 -9.87 44.05 83.74
C ALA A 537 -9.10 44.44 85.02
N GLU A 538 -8.98 43.53 85.98
CA GLU A 538 -8.23 43.75 87.23
C GLU A 538 -6.74 43.98 86.97
N GLU A 539 -6.13 43.18 86.08
CA GLU A 539 -4.75 43.38 85.60
C GLU A 539 -4.58 44.81 85.04
N SER A 540 -5.50 45.23 84.16
CA SER A 540 -5.46 46.54 83.51
C SER A 540 -5.66 47.69 84.50
N LEU A 541 -6.54 47.53 85.48
CA LEU A 541 -6.80 48.52 86.53
C LEU A 541 -5.63 48.65 87.49
N THR A 542 -5.01 47.54 87.90
CA THR A 542 -3.84 47.52 88.80
C THR A 542 -2.68 48.32 88.21
N LEU A 543 -2.43 48.16 86.90
CA LEU A 543 -1.38 48.91 86.19
C LEU A 543 -1.65 50.42 86.14
N LEU A 544 -2.92 50.83 86.15
CA LEU A 544 -3.34 52.23 86.03
C LEU A 544 -3.67 52.89 87.38
N LEU A 545 -3.58 52.13 88.48
CA LEU A 545 -4.00 52.57 89.80
C LEU A 545 -3.17 53.77 90.27
N GLY A 546 -1.85 53.75 90.06
CA GLY A 546 -0.98 54.88 90.39
C GLY A 546 -1.27 56.15 89.57
N ASP A 547 -1.74 56.01 88.32
CA ASP A 547 -2.15 57.17 87.50
C ASP A 547 -3.46 57.78 88.00
N ALA A 548 -4.40 56.93 88.44
CA ALA A 548 -5.67 57.35 89.03
C ALA A 548 -5.48 58.00 90.41
N GLU A 549 -4.64 57.43 91.28
CA GLU A 549 -4.32 57.95 92.61
C GLU A 549 -3.67 59.34 92.54
N ARG A 550 -2.73 59.55 91.61
CA ARG A 550 -2.09 60.87 91.40
C ARG A 550 -3.08 61.96 91.00
N LYS A 551 -4.23 61.60 90.39
CA LYS A 551 -5.31 62.52 90.03
C LYS A 551 -6.51 62.43 91.00
N ASN A 552 -6.39 61.71 92.11
CA ASN A 552 -7.49 61.46 93.04
C ASN A 552 -8.79 61.02 92.32
N ILE A 553 -8.67 60.19 91.29
CA ILE A 553 -9.81 59.69 90.49
C ILE A 553 -10.36 58.43 91.16
N GLN A 554 -11.67 58.43 91.44
CA GLN A 554 -12.35 57.25 91.96
C GLN A 554 -12.58 56.22 90.84
N VAL A 555 -11.91 55.07 90.93
CA VAL A 555 -12.07 53.96 89.99
C VAL A 555 -13.03 52.93 90.57
N LEU A 556 -14.17 52.71 89.91
CA LEU A 556 -15.19 51.74 90.31
C LEU A 556 -15.19 50.54 89.35
N ASN A 557 -14.81 49.37 89.84
CA ASN A 557 -14.94 48.12 89.12
C ASN A 557 -16.26 47.42 89.50
N HIS A 558 -17.19 47.33 88.56
CA HIS A 558 -18.49 46.66 88.76
C HIS A 558 -18.54 45.23 88.18
N LEU A 559 -17.41 44.66 87.74
CA LEU A 559 -17.34 43.25 87.33
C LEU A 559 -17.23 42.39 88.60
N ARG A 560 -18.39 42.03 89.18
CA ARG A 560 -18.49 41.30 90.47
C ARG A 560 -18.62 39.78 90.35
N GLU A 561 -18.79 39.28 89.13
CA GLU A 561 -18.97 37.86 88.80
C GLU A 561 -17.84 37.36 87.89
N THR A 562 -17.86 36.07 87.54
CA THR A 562 -16.90 35.50 86.57
C THR A 562 -17.39 35.75 85.15
N TYR A 563 -16.68 36.60 84.39
CA TYR A 563 -17.05 36.96 83.02
C TYR A 563 -16.17 36.19 82.03
N SER A 564 -16.55 34.96 81.69
CA SER A 564 -15.81 34.17 80.68
C SER A 564 -16.07 34.71 79.28
N ALA A 565 -15.00 35.05 78.55
CA ALA A 565 -15.05 35.59 77.20
C ALA A 565 -14.15 34.79 76.25
N ARG A 566 -14.48 34.83 74.95
CA ARG A 566 -13.75 34.15 73.88
C ARG A 566 -13.26 35.15 72.85
N ALA A 567 -11.95 35.39 72.82
CA ALA A 567 -11.28 36.29 71.87
C ALA A 567 -9.76 36.09 71.94
N ASP A 568 -9.00 36.83 71.14
CA ASP A 568 -7.56 36.98 71.34
C ASP A 568 -7.28 37.81 72.61
N LEU A 569 -6.76 37.14 73.65
CA LEU A 569 -6.51 37.74 74.98
C LEU A 569 -5.61 38.98 74.90
N ASN A 570 -4.56 38.95 74.08
CA ASN A 570 -3.61 40.06 73.99
C ASN A 570 -4.25 41.28 73.32
N MET A 571 -5.04 41.07 72.28
CA MET A 571 -5.82 42.14 71.65
C MET A 571 -6.80 42.79 72.64
N ILE A 572 -7.52 41.99 73.43
CA ILE A 572 -8.50 42.52 74.39
C ILE A 572 -7.84 43.21 75.58
N ARG A 573 -6.70 42.69 76.08
CA ARG A 573 -5.88 43.37 77.09
C ARG A 573 -5.45 44.76 76.63
N LEU A 574 -5.05 44.90 75.36
CA LEU A 574 -4.70 46.18 74.75
C LEU A 574 -5.91 47.12 74.66
N VAL A 575 -7.07 46.61 74.22
CA VAL A 575 -8.32 47.39 74.15
C VAL A 575 -8.68 47.95 75.51
N LEU A 576 -8.76 47.09 76.54
CA LEU A 576 -9.14 47.48 77.90
C LEU A 576 -8.17 48.51 78.48
N ARG A 577 -6.86 48.24 78.42
CA ARG A 577 -5.84 49.15 78.91
C ARG A 577 -5.93 50.52 78.25
N ASN A 578 -6.14 50.56 76.93
CA ASN A 578 -6.20 51.82 76.20
C ASN A 578 -7.48 52.62 76.48
N LEU A 579 -8.64 51.96 76.60
CA LEU A 579 -9.89 52.62 76.96
C LEU A 579 -9.85 53.15 78.41
N LEU A 580 -9.36 52.35 79.36
CA LEU A 580 -9.22 52.74 80.77
C LEU A 580 -8.18 53.87 80.94
N SER A 581 -7.04 53.79 80.25
CA SER A 581 -6.03 54.85 80.28
C SER A 581 -6.59 56.16 79.70
N ASN A 582 -7.36 56.11 78.61
CA ASN A 582 -8.03 57.28 78.07
C ASN A 582 -9.06 57.86 79.07
N ALA A 583 -9.87 57.02 79.70
CA ALA A 583 -10.84 57.45 80.70
C ALA A 583 -10.16 58.19 81.88
N ILE A 584 -9.07 57.65 82.42
CA ILE A 584 -8.29 58.29 83.49
C ILE A 584 -7.62 59.58 83.00
N LYS A 585 -7.05 59.55 81.79
CA LYS A 585 -6.36 60.70 81.19
C LYS A 585 -7.27 61.91 80.99
N PHE A 586 -8.52 61.69 80.58
CA PHE A 586 -9.47 62.77 80.25
C PHE A 586 -10.44 63.13 81.39
N THR A 587 -10.32 62.46 82.54
CA THR A 587 -11.05 62.81 83.76
C THR A 587 -10.27 63.85 84.59
N PRO A 588 -10.90 64.94 85.07
CA PRO A 588 -10.27 65.90 85.97
C PRO A 588 -10.11 65.34 87.39
N GLU A 589 -9.35 66.05 88.23
CA GLU A 589 -9.10 65.65 89.61
C GLU A 589 -10.39 65.49 90.43
N GLY A 590 -10.49 64.43 91.23
CA GLY A 590 -11.71 64.11 92.00
C GLY A 590 -12.86 63.48 91.20
N GLY A 591 -12.67 63.26 89.90
CA GLY A 591 -13.66 62.62 89.03
C GLY A 591 -13.76 61.10 89.24
N ARG A 592 -14.59 60.44 88.41
CA ARG A 592 -14.90 59.02 88.54
C ARG A 592 -14.79 58.28 87.21
N VAL A 593 -14.16 57.10 87.22
CA VAL A 593 -14.14 56.15 86.10
C VAL A 593 -14.81 54.86 86.56
N THR A 594 -15.79 54.37 85.80
CA THR A 594 -16.55 53.16 86.10
C THR A 594 -16.38 52.14 84.98
N LEU A 595 -15.94 50.93 85.33
CA LEU A 595 -15.90 49.78 84.43
C LEU A 595 -17.07 48.85 84.77
N SER A 596 -17.85 48.48 83.76
CA SER A 596 -19.00 47.58 83.91
C SER A 596 -19.10 46.65 82.71
N ALA A 597 -19.70 45.48 82.90
CA ALA A 597 -20.00 44.54 81.82
C ALA A 597 -21.42 43.99 82.00
N GLN A 598 -22.16 43.90 80.89
CA GLN A 598 -23.51 43.33 80.86
C GLN A 598 -23.67 42.34 79.71
N ARG A 599 -24.56 41.36 79.87
CA ARG A 599 -24.84 40.38 78.81
C ARG A 599 -25.70 41.02 77.72
N ALA A 600 -25.25 40.98 76.48
CA ALA A 600 -25.96 41.45 75.29
C ALA A 600 -26.03 40.29 74.26
N GLY A 601 -26.98 39.38 74.48
CA GLY A 601 -27.13 38.15 73.67
C GLY A 601 -25.91 37.22 73.79
N ALA A 602 -25.25 36.96 72.65
CA ALA A 602 -24.04 36.13 72.59
C ALA A 602 -22.76 36.85 73.05
N PHE A 603 -22.83 38.16 73.32
CA PHE A 603 -21.66 38.98 73.67
C PHE A 603 -21.76 39.51 75.11
N TRP A 604 -20.60 39.77 75.71
CA TRP A 604 -20.47 40.73 76.80
C TRP A 604 -20.29 42.12 76.20
N GLU A 605 -21.14 43.06 76.61
CA GLU A 605 -20.93 44.48 76.35
C GLU A 605 -20.19 45.09 77.53
N VAL A 606 -18.95 45.51 77.29
CA VAL A 606 -18.07 46.10 78.28
C VAL A 606 -18.07 47.61 78.11
N ALA A 607 -18.41 48.33 79.18
CA ALA A 607 -18.53 49.77 79.18
C ALA A 607 -17.51 50.41 80.14
N VAL A 608 -16.68 51.30 79.59
CA VAL A 608 -15.80 52.20 80.32
C VAL A 608 -16.43 53.59 80.31
N ARG A 609 -16.93 54.03 81.47
CA ARG A 609 -17.54 55.36 81.65
C ARG A 609 -16.59 56.26 82.44
N ASP A 610 -16.41 57.49 81.98
CA ASP A 610 -15.71 58.56 82.68
C ASP A 610 -16.63 59.75 82.97
N THR A 611 -16.30 60.55 83.99
CA THR A 611 -16.93 61.86 84.25
C THR A 611 -16.01 63.00 83.78
N GLY A 612 -15.29 62.77 82.68
CA GLY A 612 -14.29 63.68 82.16
C GLY A 612 -14.85 64.85 81.36
N VAL A 613 -13.96 65.47 80.57
CA VAL A 613 -14.30 66.65 79.76
C VAL A 613 -15.29 66.37 78.63
N GLY A 614 -15.55 65.10 78.31
CA GLY A 614 -16.39 64.71 77.17
C GLY A 614 -15.76 65.07 75.82
N ILE A 615 -16.50 64.82 74.75
CA ILE A 615 -16.07 65.00 73.37
C ILE A 615 -17.07 65.92 72.68
N ALA A 616 -16.59 66.96 72.00
CA ALA A 616 -17.44 67.87 71.25
C ALA A 616 -18.05 67.16 70.02
N PRO A 617 -19.33 67.41 69.66
CA PRO A 617 -19.98 66.77 68.51
C PRO A 617 -19.23 66.93 67.18
N ALA A 618 -18.52 68.06 67.00
CA ALA A 618 -17.70 68.34 65.82
C ALA A 618 -16.48 67.41 65.66
N ASP A 619 -16.11 66.69 66.72
CA ASP A 619 -14.96 65.78 66.72
C ASP A 619 -15.36 64.30 66.63
N TYR A 620 -16.67 63.98 66.54
CA TYR A 620 -17.15 62.59 66.49
C TYR A 620 -16.62 61.84 65.26
N ASP A 621 -16.72 62.47 64.09
CA ASP A 621 -16.24 61.88 62.83
C ASP A 621 -14.71 61.74 62.79
N LYS A 622 -13.99 62.49 63.62
CA LYS A 622 -12.52 62.47 63.70
C LYS A 622 -11.99 61.32 64.56
N ILE A 623 -12.83 60.66 65.36
CA ILE A 623 -12.41 59.56 66.26
C ILE A 623 -12.38 58.22 65.52
N PHE A 624 -13.29 57.99 64.58
CA PHE A 624 -13.39 56.74 63.81
C PHE A 624 -13.33 56.92 62.28
N GLY A 625 -13.19 58.14 61.78
CA GLY A 625 -13.08 58.44 60.34
C GLY A 625 -11.71 58.14 59.72
N GLU A 626 -11.66 58.17 58.39
CA GLU A 626 -10.45 57.84 57.59
C GLU A 626 -9.37 58.93 57.59
N ALA A 627 -9.66 60.12 58.12
CA ALA A 627 -8.72 61.24 58.18
C ALA A 627 -7.77 61.14 59.40
N GLY A 628 -6.47 61.25 59.13
CA GLY A 628 -5.33 60.98 60.04
C GLY A 628 -5.36 61.53 61.48
N HIS A 629 -4.62 60.82 62.34
CA HIS A 629 -4.08 61.18 63.67
C HIS A 629 -4.70 62.39 64.39
N HIS A 630 -5.93 62.24 64.92
CA HIS A 630 -6.51 63.24 65.81
C HIS A 630 -6.08 63.00 67.27
N THR A 631 -5.46 64.00 67.91
CA THR A 631 -5.04 63.92 69.32
C THR A 631 -5.40 65.19 70.07
N THR A 632 -6.14 65.05 71.16
CA THR A 632 -6.38 66.11 72.14
C THR A 632 -5.46 65.93 73.37
N LEU A 633 -5.16 67.04 74.05
CA LEU A 633 -4.42 67.03 75.31
C LEU A 633 -5.32 66.51 76.43
N GLY A 634 -4.78 65.65 77.30
CA GLY A 634 -5.47 65.20 78.52
C GLY A 634 -5.62 66.32 79.56
N THR A 635 -6.39 66.06 80.63
CA THR A 635 -6.70 67.06 81.66
C THR A 635 -5.47 67.54 82.44
N ALA A 636 -4.38 66.75 82.46
CA ALA A 636 -3.07 67.15 82.97
C ALA A 636 -2.03 67.33 81.84
N ARG A 637 -2.50 67.78 80.66
CA ARG A 637 -1.71 68.07 79.45
C ARG A 637 -0.96 66.87 78.88
N GLU A 638 -1.50 65.66 79.01
CA GLU A 638 -0.88 64.46 78.43
C GLU A 638 -1.14 64.36 76.92
N LYS A 639 -0.09 64.23 76.11
CA LYS A 639 -0.17 64.07 74.65
C LYS A 639 -0.41 62.59 74.29
N GLY A 640 -1.39 62.29 73.44
CA GLY A 640 -1.65 60.96 72.90
C GLY A 640 -1.02 60.75 71.52
N THR A 641 -0.98 59.51 71.03
CA THR A 641 -0.42 59.14 69.70
C THR A 641 -1.46 59.12 68.58
N GLY A 642 -2.76 59.16 68.91
CA GLY A 642 -3.87 59.18 67.95
C GLY A 642 -4.18 57.82 67.30
N LEU A 643 -3.32 56.82 67.51
CA LEU A 643 -3.47 55.47 66.95
C LEU A 643 -4.30 54.53 67.82
N GLY A 644 -4.40 54.81 69.13
CA GLY A 644 -4.93 53.87 70.10
C GLY A 644 -6.40 53.47 69.88
N LEU A 645 -7.32 54.42 69.69
CA LEU A 645 -8.75 54.12 69.53
C LEU A 645 -9.07 53.40 68.21
N ARG A 646 -8.32 53.69 67.15
CA ARG A 646 -8.42 52.99 65.86
C ARG A 646 -7.97 51.54 65.97
N LEU A 647 -6.84 51.29 66.63
CA LEU A 647 -6.38 49.93 66.93
C LEU A 647 -7.38 49.19 67.82
N CYS A 648 -8.00 49.86 68.81
CA CYS A 648 -9.06 49.25 69.61
C CYS A 648 -10.24 48.82 68.75
N LYS A 649 -10.69 49.68 67.81
CA LYS A 649 -11.79 49.35 66.89
C LYS A 649 -11.44 48.14 66.01
N GLU A 650 -10.26 48.14 65.40
CA GLU A 650 -9.79 47.05 64.55
C GLU A 650 -9.66 45.72 65.32
N PHE A 651 -9.11 45.75 66.54
CA PHE A 651 -8.98 44.55 67.37
C PHE A 651 -10.32 44.00 67.83
N VAL A 652 -11.26 44.86 68.20
CA VAL A 652 -12.62 44.44 68.56
C VAL A 652 -13.33 43.83 67.35
N GLU A 653 -13.26 44.47 66.17
CA GLU A 653 -13.90 44.00 64.93
C GLU A 653 -13.29 42.67 64.43
N ARG A 654 -11.97 42.49 64.50
CA ARG A 654 -11.33 41.21 64.15
C ARG A 654 -11.75 40.07 65.07
N ASN A 655 -12.08 40.37 66.33
CA ASN A 655 -12.65 39.41 67.27
C ASN A 655 -14.18 39.27 67.16
N GLY A 656 -14.79 39.82 66.10
CA GLY A 656 -16.23 39.72 65.83
C GLY A 656 -17.12 40.64 66.68
N GLY A 657 -16.51 41.58 67.41
CA GLY A 657 -17.20 42.57 68.24
C GLY A 657 -17.42 43.91 67.54
N GLN A 658 -17.96 44.88 68.27
CA GLN A 658 -18.14 46.27 67.83
C GLN A 658 -17.73 47.23 68.95
N LEU A 659 -17.03 48.32 68.60
CA LEU A 659 -16.67 49.41 69.51
C LEU A 659 -17.50 50.66 69.17
N ARG A 660 -18.21 51.22 70.16
CA ARG A 660 -19.05 52.42 70.06
C ARG A 660 -18.76 53.37 71.22
N PHE A 661 -19.12 54.64 71.09
CA PHE A 661 -19.06 55.58 72.21
C PHE A 661 -20.25 56.53 72.22
N GLU A 662 -20.55 57.02 73.41
CA GLU A 662 -21.49 58.11 73.69
C GLU A 662 -20.74 59.14 74.53
N SER A 663 -20.85 60.43 74.22
CA SER A 663 -20.19 61.48 74.98
C SER A 663 -21.04 62.74 75.00
N GLN A 664 -20.84 63.57 76.01
CA GLN A 664 -21.35 64.94 76.03
C GLN A 664 -20.27 65.84 76.62
N GLU A 665 -19.96 66.92 75.93
CA GLU A 665 -18.97 67.91 76.39
C GLU A 665 -19.32 68.40 77.81
N GLY A 666 -18.33 68.37 78.69
CA GLY A 666 -18.43 68.71 80.11
C GLY A 666 -19.08 67.65 81.02
N LYS A 667 -19.58 66.52 80.49
CA LYS A 667 -20.25 65.46 81.29
C LYS A 667 -19.61 64.08 81.21
N GLY A 668 -18.51 63.94 80.46
CA GLY A 668 -17.75 62.69 80.31
C GLY A 668 -18.17 61.83 79.11
N SER A 669 -17.54 60.67 78.98
CA SER A 669 -17.76 59.74 77.87
C SER A 669 -18.03 58.30 78.36
N VAL A 670 -18.66 57.51 77.49
CA VAL A 670 -18.86 56.08 77.68
C VAL A 670 -18.42 55.36 76.41
N PHE A 671 -17.34 54.58 76.50
CA PHE A 671 -16.90 53.69 75.43
C PHE A 671 -17.40 52.27 75.71
N ARG A 672 -18.11 51.68 74.73
CA ARG A 672 -18.68 50.33 74.81
C ARG A 672 -18.06 49.45 73.74
N PHE A 673 -17.52 48.29 74.13
CA PHE A 673 -17.12 47.27 73.16
C PHE A 673 -17.79 45.93 73.45
N THR A 674 -18.05 45.16 72.41
CA THR A 674 -18.59 43.80 72.54
C THR A 674 -17.51 42.74 72.36
N ILE A 675 -17.60 41.67 73.14
CA ILE A 675 -16.72 40.50 73.07
C ILE A 675 -17.56 39.23 73.24
N LEU A 676 -17.28 38.17 72.49
CA LEU A 676 -18.09 36.95 72.52
C LEU A 676 -18.05 36.33 73.93
N ALA A 677 -19.22 36.06 74.51
CA ALA A 677 -19.31 35.38 75.79
C ALA A 677 -18.96 33.90 75.64
N ALA A 678 -18.19 33.36 76.58
CA ALA A 678 -17.94 31.93 76.70
C ALA A 678 -18.75 31.36 77.86
N GLU A 679 -19.18 30.11 77.75
CA GLU A 679 -19.68 29.38 78.92
C GLU A 679 -18.51 29.09 79.88
N PRO A 680 -18.72 29.12 81.21
CA PRO A 680 -17.69 28.75 82.16
C PRO A 680 -17.24 27.33 81.86
N ALA A 681 -15.96 27.15 81.53
CA ALA A 681 -15.39 25.83 81.36
C ALA A 681 -15.35 25.15 82.74
N ASP A 682 -16.09 24.05 82.90
CA ASP A 682 -15.88 23.14 84.02
C ASP A 682 -14.39 22.75 84.07
N THR A 683 -13.79 22.95 85.24
CA THR A 683 -12.37 22.72 85.49
C THR A 683 -12.05 21.22 85.33
N PRO A 684 -10.87 20.83 84.80
CA PRO A 684 -10.65 19.48 84.29
C PRO A 684 -10.52 18.45 85.43
N ALA A 685 -11.47 17.51 85.51
CA ALA A 685 -11.37 16.34 86.36
C ALA A 685 -10.72 15.17 85.61
N GLY A 686 -9.57 14.72 86.11
CA GLY A 686 -9.12 13.33 86.00
C GLY A 686 -8.25 12.93 84.79
N ARG A 687 -6.95 12.75 85.03
CA ARG A 687 -6.17 11.72 84.30
C ARG A 687 -6.75 10.33 84.61
N PRO A 688 -6.70 9.39 83.66
CA PRO A 688 -5.86 8.20 83.86
C PRO A 688 -5.06 7.84 82.60
N GLN A 689 -3.73 7.75 82.72
CA GLN A 689 -2.93 6.51 82.73
C GLN A 689 -2.52 6.01 81.35
N LEU A 690 -1.21 6.12 81.10
CA LEU A 690 -0.43 5.33 80.16
C LEU A 690 -0.41 3.87 80.58
N SER A 691 -0.50 2.96 79.60
CA SER A 691 0.29 1.72 79.54
C SER A 691 0.35 1.16 78.11
N PRO A 692 1.38 0.35 77.77
CA PRO A 692 2.01 0.33 76.44
C PRO A 692 1.85 -1.00 75.67
N GLY A 693 2.25 -0.99 74.39
CA GLY A 693 2.48 -2.18 73.54
C GLY A 693 1.29 -2.55 72.66
N GLY A 694 1.40 -2.99 71.41
CA GLY A 694 2.52 -3.36 70.52
C GLY A 694 2.02 -3.21 69.07
N SER A 695 2.90 -2.94 68.11
CA SER A 695 3.61 -3.93 67.28
C SER A 695 2.90 -4.26 65.96
N ALA A 696 3.70 -4.24 64.89
CA ALA A 696 3.47 -4.81 63.56
C ALA A 696 2.48 -4.03 62.65
N GLU A 697 2.76 -3.76 61.37
CA GLU A 697 3.69 -4.46 60.47
C GLU A 697 4.05 -3.57 59.27
N SER A 698 5.35 -3.53 58.99
CA SER A 698 5.91 -3.23 57.67
C SER A 698 6.04 -4.55 56.91
N LYS A 699 5.67 -4.57 55.62
CA LYS A 699 6.35 -5.35 54.57
C LYS A 699 5.91 -4.87 53.18
N THR A 700 6.72 -4.09 52.46
CA THR A 700 7.74 -4.47 51.44
C THR A 700 7.29 -5.30 50.22
N VAL A 701 7.52 -4.70 49.04
CA VAL A 701 8.26 -5.21 47.86
C VAL A 701 7.52 -5.94 46.70
N ALA A 702 7.84 -5.41 45.49
CA ALA A 702 7.87 -6.01 44.15
C ALA A 702 6.57 -6.44 43.45
N LYS A 703 6.15 -5.62 42.48
CA LYS A 703 6.42 -5.88 41.05
C LYS A 703 6.38 -4.59 40.24
#